data_AF-A0A846CJ71-F1
#
_entry.id   AF-A0A846CJ71-F1
#
_cell.length_a   1.000
_cell.length_b   1.000
_cell.length_c   1.000
_cell.angle_alpha   90.00
_cell.angle_beta   90.00
_cell.angle_gamma   90.00
#
_symmetry.space_group_name_H-M   'P 1'
#
loop_
_entity.id
_entity.type
_entity.pdbx_description
1 polymer ?
#
loop_
_entity_poly.entity_id
_entity_poly.type
_entity_poly.pdbx_seq_one_letter_code
_entity_poly.pdbx_strand_id
1 'polypeptide(L)'
;AGLSRGYLNRPELTAEKFISAIPLPSPLTTEKIEKVPPLSRGVRGDRLSLYKTGDLARYLPDGTIEYIGRIDNQVKLRGFRIELGEIEAVINQHPAVQNTVVVAHEIKPGDKRLVAYLVCHSQKPNNEELRNFLQDKLPEYMIPSAFVILETFPLTPNGKINRWELKPPKDFGISQDSFVPPTTPVEKKLATIWCEILGVEKIGIHDNFFQIGGHSLLIVQLQTRLEEIFKSNLTVADLFKHPTIDTQAEIIEITSTTPTKKISIQPVSRQLNLPLSFNQQRLWFLDQLEKNSAAYNMLLPARLSGNLDLEVLQQAFTEIIRRHEVLRTSFQMVDGEAVQIISEEANFNLSVIDWREVAETNREQQIQEFAISEAQRSFDLSQNPLLRVTLLQLTDTEYVLIFVIHHIISDDWSSGIIIQELATLYNAFASGKRSPLSELSIQYADFAHWQQQYLQSDLFADQLRYWQQQLAEVPTVLALPTDRSRPQVQNFQGTTTMFELPSKLSDNIKQVSQSEEVTLFMMLLTGFQTLLYCYSQQQDFCIGSPIANRNSRETEGIIGFFVNTLVLRAELSGNPSFRELLQRVREVAIGAFANQDLPFEKLLEELNIERSLSHNPLFQVWFVLHNVPMPKLEMGGCRLEPLHFDSGLVRHDLRLGLWETPNGFAGSFQYKTDLFDAETINLMVKDLENIFSHLVANLDMRLNEILDIINASKKQQQIMEEQKLENKNRQKLKKMKRKSVL
;
A
#
# COMPACT_ATOMS: atom_id res chain seq x y z
N ALA A 1 -36.38 10.79 17.27
CA ALA A 1 -36.00 10.91 15.84
C ALA A 1 -34.87 9.91 15.58
N GLY A 2 -35.07 8.95 14.66
CA GLY A 2 -34.10 7.87 14.40
C GLY A 2 -34.69 6.66 13.67
N LEU A 3 -36.01 6.47 13.75
CA LEU A 3 -36.74 5.44 13.01
C LEU A 3 -37.22 5.99 11.66
N SER A 4 -36.99 5.24 10.58
CA SER A 4 -37.52 5.54 9.25
C SER A 4 -39.01 5.16 9.13
N ARG A 5 -39.63 5.48 7.98
CA ARG A 5 -41.05 5.19 7.72
C ARG A 5 -41.33 3.68 7.58
N GLY A 6 -40.36 2.89 7.15
CA GLY A 6 -40.51 1.47 6.80
C GLY A 6 -39.79 1.11 5.50
N TYR A 7 -40.04 -0.11 5.00
CA TYR A 7 -39.48 -0.61 3.74
C TYR A 7 -40.40 -0.28 2.55
N LEU A 8 -39.83 0.26 1.47
CA LEU A 8 -40.56 0.60 0.25
C LEU A 8 -41.14 -0.68 -0.40
N ASN A 9 -42.44 -0.65 -0.72
CA ASN A 9 -43.20 -1.76 -1.33
C ASN A 9 -43.18 -3.09 -0.55
N ARG A 10 -42.82 -3.08 0.75
CA ARG A 10 -42.83 -4.27 1.62
C ARG A 10 -43.57 -3.99 2.93
N PRO A 11 -44.91 -3.88 2.91
CA PRO A 11 -45.70 -3.54 4.08
C PRO A 11 -45.67 -4.64 5.16
N GLU A 12 -45.64 -5.91 4.76
CA GLU A 12 -45.58 -7.05 5.69
C GLU A 12 -44.27 -7.05 6.50
N LEU A 13 -43.14 -6.86 5.83
CA LEU A 13 -41.82 -6.76 6.47
C LEU A 13 -41.72 -5.52 7.38
N THR A 14 -42.36 -4.43 6.98
CA THR A 14 -42.43 -3.21 7.80
C THR A 14 -43.19 -3.48 9.10
N ALA A 15 -44.34 -4.15 9.04
CA ALA A 15 -45.11 -4.51 10.23
C ALA A 15 -44.38 -5.52 11.12
N GLU A 16 -43.59 -6.42 10.53
CA GLU A 16 -42.79 -7.41 11.27
C GLU A 16 -41.64 -6.76 12.06
N LYS A 17 -40.93 -5.80 11.46
CA LYS A 17 -39.73 -5.18 12.06
C LYS A 17 -40.03 -3.93 12.88
N PHE A 18 -41.03 -3.13 12.51
CA PHE A 18 -41.43 -1.90 13.22
C PHE A 18 -42.66 -2.19 14.10
N ILE A 19 -42.40 -2.64 15.33
CA ILE A 19 -43.44 -3.07 16.27
C ILE A 19 -43.88 -1.93 17.18
N SER A 20 -45.14 -1.95 17.61
CA SER A 20 -45.65 -1.04 18.65
C SER A 20 -45.56 -1.73 20.01
N ALA A 21 -44.92 -1.10 20.99
CA ALA A 21 -44.86 -1.58 22.37
C ALA A 21 -45.53 -0.59 23.35
N ILE A 22 -46.18 -1.15 24.37
CA ILE A 22 -46.65 -0.42 25.57
C ILE A 22 -45.51 -0.52 26.61
N PRO A 23 -45.10 0.56 27.29
CA PRO A 23 -44.01 0.49 28.26
C PRO A 23 -44.42 -0.41 29.43
N LEU A 24 -43.67 -1.48 29.70
CA LEU A 24 -43.78 -2.22 30.96
C LEU A 24 -42.97 -1.47 32.05
N PRO A 25 -43.48 -1.35 33.28
CA PRO A 25 -42.68 -0.86 34.39
C PRO A 25 -41.59 -1.88 34.75
N SER A 26 -40.35 -1.43 34.84
CA SER A 26 -39.19 -2.25 35.22
C SER A 26 -39.34 -2.79 36.65
N PRO A 27 -38.99 -4.06 36.95
CA PRO A 27 -39.06 -4.63 38.31
C PRO A 27 -37.92 -4.18 39.25
N LEU A 28 -37.03 -3.30 38.80
CA LEU A 28 -35.84 -2.90 39.57
C LEU A 28 -35.86 -1.38 39.78
N THR A 29 -36.53 -0.94 40.85
CA THR A 29 -36.17 0.17 41.76
C THR A 29 -37.43 0.69 42.48
N THR A 30 -37.59 0.33 43.75
CA THR A 30 -38.58 0.90 44.69
C THR A 30 -38.07 2.18 45.36
N GLU A 31 -37.36 3.04 44.65
CA GLU A 31 -36.96 4.35 45.18
C GLU A 31 -37.12 5.45 44.12
N LYS A 32 -37.83 6.50 44.54
CA LYS A 32 -38.19 7.73 43.84
C LYS A 32 -37.20 8.16 42.74
N ILE A 33 -37.57 7.95 41.48
CA ILE A 33 -37.04 8.72 40.34
C ILE A 33 -38.11 9.75 39.95
N GLU A 34 -38.16 10.87 40.67
CA GLU A 34 -38.64 12.10 40.07
C GLU A 34 -37.58 12.54 39.05
N LYS A 35 -37.98 12.65 37.77
CA LYS A 35 -37.18 13.00 36.57
C LYS A 35 -36.66 11.81 35.76
N VAL A 36 -37.58 11.11 35.11
CA VAL A 36 -37.31 10.62 33.75
C VAL A 36 -37.35 11.87 32.83
N PRO A 37 -36.31 12.18 32.04
CA PRO A 37 -36.36 13.31 31.14
C PRO A 37 -37.45 13.08 30.07
N PRO A 38 -38.23 14.11 29.70
CA PRO A 38 -39.28 13.94 28.69
C PRO A 38 -38.61 13.57 27.37
N LEU A 39 -38.91 12.36 26.87
CA LEU A 39 -38.51 11.92 25.53
C LEU A 39 -39.10 12.89 24.50
N SER A 40 -38.23 13.74 23.96
CA SER A 40 -38.57 14.79 23.01
C SER A 40 -39.16 14.21 21.71
N ARG A 41 -40.38 14.67 21.41
CA ARG A 41 -41.01 14.74 20.07
C ARG A 41 -41.07 13.44 19.27
N GLY A 42 -42.21 12.76 19.36
CA GLY A 42 -42.58 11.66 18.45
C GLY A 42 -43.79 10.82 18.86
N VAL A 43 -44.44 11.11 20.00
CA VAL A 43 -45.59 10.33 20.48
C VAL A 43 -46.88 10.88 19.88
N ARG A 44 -47.45 10.20 18.89
CA ARG A 44 -48.88 10.27 18.57
C ARG A 44 -49.53 9.00 19.14
N GLY A 45 -50.21 9.13 20.27
CA GLY A 45 -50.87 8.02 20.98
C GLY A 45 -49.93 7.20 21.86
N ASP A 46 -50.48 6.49 22.85
CA ASP A 46 -49.80 5.72 23.93
C ASP A 46 -48.95 4.51 23.44
N ARG A 47 -48.22 4.64 22.33
CA ARG A 47 -47.45 3.57 21.69
C ARG A 47 -46.06 4.06 21.31
N LEU A 48 -45.03 3.39 21.83
CA LEU A 48 -43.66 3.52 21.32
C LEU A 48 -43.49 2.58 20.12
N SER A 49 -43.10 3.14 18.98
CA SER A 49 -42.62 2.34 17.85
C SER A 49 -41.17 1.93 18.12
N LEU A 50 -40.90 0.62 18.11
CA LEU A 50 -39.57 0.04 18.25
C LEU A 50 -39.20 -0.69 16.96
N TYR A 51 -37.92 -0.69 16.61
CA TYR A 51 -37.39 -1.48 15.50
C TYR A 51 -36.64 -2.70 16.04
N LYS A 52 -37.06 -3.90 15.61
CA LYS A 52 -36.34 -5.13 15.91
C LYS A 52 -35.05 -5.18 15.08
N THR A 53 -33.93 -4.84 15.70
CA THR A 53 -32.61 -4.80 15.03
C THR A 53 -32.10 -6.18 14.65
N GLY A 54 -32.54 -7.23 15.37
CA GLY A 54 -32.00 -8.58 15.25
C GLY A 54 -30.65 -8.77 15.95
N ASP A 55 -30.17 -7.76 16.67
CA ASP A 55 -28.92 -7.81 17.44
C ASP A 55 -29.17 -8.32 18.86
N LEU A 56 -28.29 -9.17 19.36
CA LEU A 56 -28.19 -9.58 20.76
C LEU A 56 -27.14 -8.70 21.43
N ALA A 57 -27.54 -8.04 22.52
CA ALA A 57 -26.67 -7.20 23.32
C ALA A 57 -27.04 -7.33 24.81
N ARG A 58 -26.15 -6.89 25.70
CA ARG A 58 -26.44 -6.74 27.13
C ARG A 58 -25.98 -5.39 27.64
N TYR A 59 -26.61 -4.91 28.70
CA TYR A 59 -26.13 -3.76 29.45
C TYR A 59 -24.98 -4.17 30.37
N LEU A 60 -23.94 -3.34 30.41
CA LEU A 60 -22.86 -3.41 31.40
C LEU A 60 -23.22 -2.58 32.64
N PRO A 61 -22.55 -2.80 33.80
CA PRO A 61 -22.85 -2.10 35.05
C PRO A 61 -22.68 -0.58 35.00
N ASP A 62 -21.85 -0.08 34.08
CA ASP A 62 -21.60 1.35 33.84
C ASP A 62 -22.66 2.01 32.93
N GLY A 63 -23.65 1.25 32.46
CA GLY A 63 -24.71 1.72 31.59
C GLY A 63 -24.39 1.67 30.09
N THR A 64 -23.19 1.21 29.69
CA THR A 64 -22.87 0.95 28.28
C THR A 64 -23.52 -0.34 27.78
N ILE A 65 -23.68 -0.46 26.45
CA ILE A 65 -24.28 -1.64 25.81
C ILE A 65 -23.18 -2.44 25.14
N GLU A 66 -22.94 -3.66 25.62
CA GLU A 66 -22.05 -4.62 24.97
C GLU A 66 -22.81 -5.41 23.92
N TYR A 67 -22.35 -5.34 22.68
CA TYR A 67 -22.89 -6.11 21.56
C TYR A 67 -22.33 -7.55 21.59
N ILE A 68 -23.22 -8.55 21.58
CA ILE A 68 -22.87 -9.98 21.72
C ILE A 68 -22.91 -10.68 20.35
N GLY A 69 -23.83 -10.31 19.47
CA GLY A 69 -23.99 -10.96 18.16
C GLY A 69 -25.35 -10.67 17.53
N ARG A 70 -25.77 -11.46 16.55
CA ARG A 70 -27.13 -11.38 15.97
C ARG A 70 -27.95 -12.63 16.30
N ILE A 71 -29.27 -12.46 16.29
CA ILE A 71 -30.27 -13.51 16.44
C ILE A 71 -30.66 -14.08 15.07
N ASP A 72 -30.36 -13.38 13.96
CA ASP A 72 -30.68 -13.82 12.60
C ASP A 72 -29.50 -14.46 11.84
N ASN A 73 -29.79 -15.06 10.68
CA ASN A 73 -28.87 -15.88 9.88
C ASN A 73 -27.96 -15.06 8.94
N GLN A 74 -27.77 -13.76 9.21
CA GLN A 74 -26.89 -12.91 8.43
C GLN A 74 -25.43 -13.24 8.69
N VAL A 75 -24.65 -13.40 7.62
CA VAL A 75 -23.22 -13.67 7.73
C VAL A 75 -22.42 -12.52 7.15
N LYS A 76 -21.35 -12.14 7.84
CA LYS A 76 -20.30 -11.27 7.29
C LYS A 76 -19.26 -12.15 6.62
N LEU A 77 -19.05 -11.95 5.33
CA LEU A 77 -18.10 -12.71 4.52
C LEU A 77 -17.29 -11.75 3.67
N ARG A 78 -15.96 -11.74 3.87
CA ARG A 78 -15.03 -10.84 3.16
C ARG A 78 -15.44 -9.36 3.19
N GLY A 79 -15.95 -8.89 4.34
CA GLY A 79 -16.43 -7.51 4.53
C GLY A 79 -17.87 -7.26 4.06
N PHE A 80 -18.48 -8.16 3.30
CA PHE A 80 -19.85 -8.05 2.81
C PHE A 80 -20.84 -8.68 3.78
N ARG A 81 -22.01 -8.05 3.94
CA ARG A 81 -23.12 -8.55 4.73
C ARG A 81 -24.08 -9.28 3.81
N ILE A 82 -24.19 -10.60 3.97
CA ILE A 82 -24.92 -11.47 3.03
C ILE A 82 -26.15 -12.07 3.71
N GLU A 83 -27.29 -11.97 3.02
CA GLU A 83 -28.54 -12.67 3.34
C GLU A 83 -28.52 -14.07 2.71
N LEU A 84 -28.28 -15.12 3.50
CA LEU A 84 -28.20 -16.48 2.95
C LEU A 84 -29.47 -16.92 2.20
N GLY A 85 -30.64 -16.43 2.63
CA GLY A 85 -31.92 -16.71 1.99
C GLY A 85 -32.06 -16.12 0.57
N GLU A 86 -31.30 -15.07 0.24
CA GLU A 86 -31.25 -14.51 -1.12
C GLU A 86 -30.61 -15.51 -2.08
N ILE A 87 -29.50 -16.11 -1.65
CA ILE A 87 -28.77 -17.12 -2.42
C ILE A 87 -29.64 -18.38 -2.57
N GLU A 88 -30.26 -18.84 -1.47
CA GLU A 88 -31.20 -19.97 -1.50
C GLU A 88 -32.34 -19.74 -2.51
N ALA A 89 -32.92 -18.53 -2.54
CA ALA A 89 -34.01 -18.18 -3.45
C ALA A 89 -33.59 -18.20 -4.93
N VAL A 90 -32.36 -17.80 -5.26
CA VAL A 90 -31.84 -17.87 -6.63
C VAL A 90 -31.52 -19.31 -7.04
N ILE A 91 -30.88 -20.09 -6.16
CA ILE A 91 -30.56 -21.49 -6.46
C ILE A 91 -31.83 -22.33 -6.68
N ASN A 92 -32.90 -22.07 -5.90
CA ASN A 92 -34.18 -22.75 -6.06
C ASN A 92 -34.92 -22.41 -7.38
N GLN A 93 -34.45 -21.44 -8.18
CA GLN A 93 -34.96 -21.20 -9.53
C GLN A 93 -34.37 -22.16 -10.57
N HIS A 94 -33.30 -22.89 -10.22
CA HIS A 94 -32.67 -23.83 -11.14
C HIS A 94 -33.57 -25.06 -11.38
N PRO A 95 -33.88 -25.46 -12.63
CA PRO A 95 -34.86 -26.51 -12.93
C PRO A 95 -34.58 -27.88 -12.28
N ALA A 96 -33.30 -28.18 -12.00
CA ALA A 96 -32.88 -29.43 -11.39
C ALA A 96 -32.96 -29.45 -9.84
N VAL A 97 -33.14 -28.29 -9.21
CA VAL A 97 -33.07 -28.14 -7.74
C VAL A 97 -34.47 -28.07 -7.15
N GLN A 98 -34.78 -28.97 -6.21
CA GLN A 98 -36.07 -28.97 -5.51
C GLN A 98 -36.06 -28.00 -4.33
N ASN A 99 -35.03 -28.07 -3.48
CA ASN A 99 -34.86 -27.19 -2.32
C ASN A 99 -33.37 -27.02 -2.00
N THR A 100 -33.02 -25.87 -1.43
CA THR A 100 -31.64 -25.48 -1.09
C THR A 100 -31.56 -24.93 0.33
N VAL A 101 -30.45 -25.21 1.00
CA VAL A 101 -30.04 -24.53 2.24
C VAL A 101 -28.59 -24.09 2.10
N VAL A 102 -28.32 -22.81 2.36
CA VAL A 102 -26.95 -22.26 2.34
C VAL A 102 -26.47 -22.05 3.77
N VAL A 103 -25.25 -22.51 4.05
CA VAL A 103 -24.61 -22.38 5.36
C VAL A 103 -23.21 -21.81 5.18
N ALA A 104 -22.84 -20.83 6.01
CA ALA A 104 -21.46 -20.36 6.11
C ALA A 104 -20.70 -21.27 7.09
N HIS A 105 -19.67 -21.94 6.59
CA HIS A 105 -18.77 -22.76 7.37
C HIS A 105 -17.46 -22.00 7.60
N GLU A 106 -16.96 -22.07 8.83
CA GLU A 106 -15.69 -21.45 9.22
C GLU A 106 -14.57 -22.48 9.11
N ILE A 107 -13.57 -22.20 8.28
CA ILE A 107 -12.45 -23.12 8.01
C ILE A 107 -11.31 -22.88 9.02
N LYS A 108 -11.02 -21.60 9.28
CA LYS A 108 -10.10 -21.08 10.30
C LYS A 108 -10.74 -19.82 10.92
N PRO A 109 -10.36 -19.37 12.13
CA PRO A 109 -10.90 -18.16 12.73
C PRO A 109 -10.88 -16.97 11.76
N GLY A 110 -12.05 -16.49 11.34
CA GLY A 110 -12.20 -15.38 10.39
C GLY A 110 -12.28 -15.74 8.90
N ASP A 111 -11.99 -16.98 8.46
CA ASP A 111 -12.20 -17.45 7.07
C ASP A 111 -13.51 -18.24 6.97
N LYS A 112 -14.60 -17.52 6.67
CA LYS A 112 -15.94 -18.10 6.44
C LYS A 112 -16.18 -18.28 4.95
N ARG A 113 -16.64 -19.46 4.54
CA ARG A 113 -17.04 -19.77 3.15
C ARG A 113 -18.44 -20.35 3.09
N LEU A 114 -19.15 -20.06 1.99
CA LEU A 114 -20.52 -20.51 1.78
C LEU A 114 -20.56 -21.91 1.18
N VAL A 115 -21.43 -22.77 1.68
CA VAL A 115 -21.76 -24.09 1.11
C VAL A 115 -23.26 -24.16 0.86
N ALA A 116 -23.64 -24.58 -0.34
CA ALA A 116 -25.04 -24.84 -0.67
C ALA A 116 -25.34 -26.35 -0.62
N TYR A 117 -26.33 -26.73 0.18
CA TYR A 117 -26.83 -28.09 0.30
C TYR A 117 -28.13 -28.20 -0.49
N LEU A 118 -28.19 -29.13 -1.44
CA LEU A 118 -29.24 -29.23 -2.45
C LEU A 118 -29.95 -30.57 -2.32
N VAL A 119 -31.28 -30.55 -2.38
CA VAL A 119 -32.08 -31.73 -2.73
C VAL A 119 -32.53 -31.53 -4.17
N CYS A 120 -32.19 -32.46 -5.05
CA CYS A 120 -32.53 -32.40 -6.47
C CYS A 120 -33.81 -33.20 -6.75
N HIS A 121 -34.43 -32.93 -7.90
CA HIS A 121 -35.46 -33.80 -8.45
C HIS A 121 -34.83 -35.11 -8.99
N SER A 122 -34.94 -35.39 -10.29
CA SER A 122 -34.45 -36.63 -10.90
C SER A 122 -33.06 -36.49 -11.56
N GLN A 123 -32.70 -35.28 -11.99
CA GLN A 123 -31.43 -34.99 -12.66
C GLN A 123 -30.52 -34.21 -11.72
N LYS A 124 -29.27 -34.65 -11.57
CA LYS A 124 -28.26 -33.98 -10.74
C LYS A 124 -27.48 -32.98 -11.62
N PRO A 125 -27.52 -31.67 -11.31
CA PRO A 125 -26.74 -30.68 -12.05
C PRO A 125 -25.24 -30.82 -11.73
N ASN A 126 -24.37 -30.44 -12.67
CA ASN A 126 -22.93 -30.34 -12.39
C ASN A 126 -22.61 -29.04 -11.61
N ASN A 127 -21.51 -29.03 -10.86
CA ASN A 127 -21.07 -27.86 -10.07
C ASN A 127 -20.80 -26.64 -10.96
N GLU A 128 -20.16 -26.81 -12.12
CA GLU A 128 -19.90 -25.73 -13.08
C GLU A 128 -21.19 -25.12 -13.64
N GLU A 129 -22.19 -25.97 -13.93
CA GLU A 129 -23.51 -25.54 -14.43
C GLU A 129 -24.22 -24.66 -13.41
N LEU A 130 -24.23 -25.07 -12.12
CA LEU A 130 -24.77 -24.27 -11.02
C LEU A 130 -24.00 -22.97 -10.82
N ARG A 131 -22.67 -23.02 -10.93
CA ARG A 131 -21.82 -21.84 -10.76
C ARG A 131 -22.08 -20.80 -11.83
N ASN A 132 -22.10 -21.20 -13.10
CA ASN A 132 -22.40 -20.32 -14.24
C ASN A 132 -23.81 -19.72 -14.11
N PHE A 133 -24.81 -20.53 -13.76
CA PHE A 133 -26.18 -20.04 -13.52
C PHE A 133 -26.26 -18.98 -12.42
N LEU A 134 -25.43 -19.09 -11.37
CA LEU A 134 -25.38 -18.11 -10.29
C LEU A 134 -24.57 -16.86 -10.65
N GLN A 135 -23.49 -16.99 -11.43
CA GLN A 135 -22.69 -15.85 -11.90
C GLN A 135 -23.51 -14.86 -12.72
N ASP A 136 -24.49 -15.34 -13.49
CA ASP A 136 -25.39 -14.50 -14.27
C ASP A 136 -26.36 -13.66 -13.41
N LYS A 137 -26.56 -14.02 -12.14
CA LYS A 137 -27.64 -13.49 -11.28
C LYS A 137 -27.18 -12.92 -9.94
N LEU A 138 -25.99 -13.32 -9.47
CA LEU A 138 -25.44 -12.96 -8.18
C LEU A 138 -23.97 -12.51 -8.31
N PRO A 139 -23.51 -11.55 -7.49
CA PRO A 139 -22.11 -11.20 -7.40
C PRO A 139 -21.23 -12.37 -6.93
N GLU A 140 -19.96 -12.40 -7.34
CA GLU A 140 -19.03 -13.51 -7.08
C GLU A 140 -18.93 -13.91 -5.59
N TYR A 141 -18.93 -12.92 -4.67
CA TYR A 141 -18.83 -13.17 -3.23
C TYR A 141 -20.08 -13.84 -2.62
N MET A 142 -21.22 -13.85 -3.33
CA MET A 142 -22.44 -14.56 -2.92
C MET A 142 -22.50 -15.98 -3.48
N ILE A 143 -21.57 -16.37 -4.36
CA ILE A 143 -21.56 -17.69 -4.98
C ILE A 143 -20.98 -18.71 -3.99
N PRO A 144 -21.72 -19.78 -3.66
CA PRO A 144 -21.22 -20.84 -2.78
C PRO A 144 -19.90 -21.43 -3.30
N SER A 145 -18.97 -21.66 -2.38
CA SER A 145 -17.67 -22.26 -2.69
C SER A 145 -17.75 -23.76 -2.93
N ALA A 146 -18.84 -24.41 -2.54
CA ALA A 146 -19.12 -25.81 -2.79
C ALA A 146 -20.64 -26.08 -2.84
N PHE A 147 -21.02 -27.09 -3.62
CA PHE A 147 -22.39 -27.61 -3.71
C PHE A 147 -22.41 -29.07 -3.23
N VAL A 148 -23.34 -29.41 -2.34
CA VAL A 148 -23.48 -30.74 -1.75
C VAL A 148 -24.88 -31.27 -2.02
N ILE A 149 -24.99 -32.34 -2.80
CA ILE A 149 -26.27 -32.97 -3.11
C ILE A 149 -26.61 -33.98 -2.01
N LEU A 150 -27.80 -33.82 -1.41
CA LEU A 150 -28.37 -34.69 -0.38
C LEU A 150 -29.62 -35.39 -0.92
N GLU A 151 -29.90 -36.59 -0.43
CA GLU A 151 -31.16 -37.28 -0.72
C GLU A 151 -32.34 -36.61 0.00
N THR A 152 -32.14 -36.21 1.26
CA THR A 152 -33.12 -35.45 2.07
C THR A 152 -32.39 -34.56 3.08
N PHE A 153 -32.99 -33.43 3.48
CA PHE A 153 -32.42 -32.62 4.56
C PHE A 153 -32.58 -33.29 5.94
N PRO A 154 -31.56 -33.24 6.81
CA PRO A 154 -31.70 -33.65 8.20
C PRO A 154 -32.69 -32.73 8.92
N LEU A 155 -33.60 -33.31 9.70
CA LEU A 155 -34.63 -32.59 10.45
C LEU A 155 -34.40 -32.73 11.96
N THR A 156 -34.66 -31.66 12.69
CA THR A 156 -34.77 -31.65 14.16
C THR A 156 -36.04 -32.41 14.59
N PRO A 157 -36.16 -32.83 15.86
CA PRO A 157 -37.38 -33.47 16.39
C PRO A 157 -38.67 -32.65 16.21
N ASN A 158 -38.55 -31.33 16.00
CA ASN A 158 -39.66 -30.41 15.75
C ASN A 158 -39.96 -30.18 14.25
N GLY A 159 -39.38 -31.00 13.35
CA GLY A 159 -39.64 -30.93 11.90
C GLY A 159 -38.96 -29.77 11.16
N LYS A 160 -38.06 -29.02 11.79
CA LYS A 160 -37.25 -27.97 11.14
C LYS A 160 -35.90 -28.52 10.66
N ILE A 161 -35.33 -27.95 9.61
CA ILE A 161 -34.00 -28.36 9.09
C ILE A 161 -32.92 -28.22 10.17
N ASN A 162 -32.18 -29.29 10.42
CA ASN A 162 -31.07 -29.32 11.37
C ASN A 162 -29.77 -28.88 10.69
N ARG A 163 -29.50 -27.56 10.70
CA ARG A 163 -28.30 -26.99 10.06
C ARG A 163 -26.98 -27.43 10.72
N TRP A 164 -27.01 -27.91 11.96
CA TRP A 164 -25.82 -28.39 12.67
C TRP A 164 -25.32 -29.75 12.16
N GLU A 165 -26.19 -30.52 11.52
CA GLU A 165 -25.83 -31.82 10.91
C GLU A 165 -25.34 -31.67 9.47
N LEU A 166 -25.48 -30.49 8.86
CA LEU A 166 -24.97 -30.19 7.52
C LEU A 166 -23.47 -29.95 7.57
N LYS A 167 -22.70 -31.04 7.45
CA LYS A 167 -21.24 -30.99 7.41
C LYS A 167 -20.74 -30.66 6.00
N PRO A 168 -19.69 -29.83 5.88
CA PRO A 168 -19.10 -29.57 4.58
C PRO A 168 -18.38 -30.83 4.02
N PRO A 169 -18.08 -30.87 2.71
CA PRO A 169 -17.29 -31.95 2.10
C PRO A 169 -15.95 -32.16 2.80
N LYS A 170 -15.39 -33.38 2.74
CA LYS A 170 -14.07 -33.67 3.37
C LYS A 170 -12.92 -32.82 2.78
N ASP A 171 -13.06 -32.39 1.52
CA ASP A 171 -12.09 -31.54 0.82
C ASP A 171 -12.42 -30.04 0.90
N PHE A 172 -13.36 -29.67 1.77
CA PHE A 172 -13.82 -28.29 1.94
C PHE A 172 -12.71 -27.39 2.49
N GLY A 173 -12.27 -26.45 1.64
CA GLY A 173 -11.12 -25.58 1.88
C GLY A 173 -10.08 -25.64 0.77
N ILE A 174 -10.11 -26.69 -0.05
CA ILE A 174 -9.32 -26.84 -1.27
C ILE A 174 -10.16 -26.29 -2.43
N SER A 175 -9.67 -25.25 -3.10
CA SER A 175 -10.30 -24.77 -4.34
C SER A 175 -10.13 -25.86 -5.39
N GLN A 176 -11.19 -26.61 -5.71
CA GLN A 176 -11.11 -27.83 -6.54
C GLN A 176 -11.19 -27.57 -8.05
N ASP A 177 -11.45 -26.35 -8.52
CA ASP A 177 -11.63 -26.13 -9.96
C ASP A 177 -10.35 -25.71 -10.70
N SER A 178 -9.19 -25.60 -10.03
CA SER A 178 -7.90 -25.29 -10.70
C SER A 178 -6.62 -25.69 -9.97
N PHE A 179 -6.68 -26.19 -8.72
CA PHE A 179 -5.46 -26.53 -7.98
C PHE A 179 -4.86 -27.86 -8.44
N VAL A 180 -3.89 -27.77 -9.33
CA VAL A 180 -3.03 -28.90 -9.71
C VAL A 180 -1.72 -28.80 -8.90
N PRO A 181 -1.40 -29.75 -8.00
CA PRO A 181 -0.21 -29.65 -7.16
C PRO A 181 1.08 -29.85 -7.99
N PRO A 182 2.20 -29.24 -7.59
CA PRO A 182 3.50 -29.46 -8.23
C PRO A 182 3.93 -30.92 -8.09
N THR A 183 4.26 -31.54 -9.23
CA THR A 183 4.59 -32.97 -9.33
C THR A 183 6.09 -33.20 -9.50
N THR A 184 6.75 -32.42 -10.38
CA THR A 184 8.17 -32.58 -10.69
C THR A 184 9.06 -31.98 -9.60
N PRO A 185 10.34 -32.39 -9.48
CA PRO A 185 11.27 -31.79 -8.53
C PRO A 185 11.46 -30.29 -8.74
N VAL A 186 11.46 -29.83 -9.99
CA VAL A 186 11.58 -28.41 -10.35
C VAL A 186 10.33 -27.66 -9.92
N GLU A 187 9.13 -28.13 -10.29
CA GLU A 187 7.85 -27.54 -9.89
C GLU A 187 7.71 -27.42 -8.37
N LYS A 188 8.06 -28.47 -7.62
CA LYS A 188 7.97 -28.48 -6.15
C LYS A 188 8.86 -27.42 -5.52
N LYS A 189 10.09 -27.28 -6.04
CA LYS A 189 11.06 -26.32 -5.54
C LYS A 189 10.66 -24.89 -5.93
N LEU A 190 10.12 -24.69 -7.14
CA LEU A 190 9.52 -23.41 -7.57
C LEU A 190 8.37 -23.00 -6.66
N ALA A 191 7.43 -23.93 -6.40
CA ALA A 191 6.28 -23.68 -5.54
C ALA A 191 6.72 -23.24 -4.13
N THR A 192 7.73 -23.89 -3.54
CA THR A 192 8.29 -23.48 -2.23
C THR A 192 8.83 -22.05 -2.28
N ILE A 193 9.61 -21.70 -3.31
CA ILE A 193 10.18 -20.35 -3.47
C ILE A 193 9.07 -19.30 -3.61
N TRP A 194 8.04 -19.59 -4.41
CA TRP A 194 6.89 -18.70 -4.56
C TRP A 194 6.11 -18.56 -3.23
N CYS A 195 5.86 -19.65 -2.50
CA CYS A 195 5.20 -19.60 -1.19
C CYS A 195 5.95 -18.70 -0.21
N GLU A 196 7.29 -18.79 -0.18
CA GLU A 196 8.13 -17.95 0.67
C GLU A 196 8.07 -16.47 0.28
N ILE A 197 8.07 -16.15 -1.02
CA ILE A 197 8.06 -14.77 -1.53
C ILE A 197 6.68 -14.13 -1.36
N LEU A 198 5.61 -14.86 -1.68
CA LEU A 198 4.24 -14.36 -1.66
C LEU A 198 3.59 -14.48 -0.28
N GLY A 199 4.19 -15.23 0.65
CA GLY A 199 3.63 -15.47 1.98
C GLY A 199 2.36 -16.33 1.99
N VAL A 200 2.21 -17.23 1.01
CA VAL A 200 1.03 -18.10 0.84
C VAL A 200 1.34 -19.55 1.22
N GLU A 201 0.36 -20.28 1.76
CA GLU A 201 0.56 -21.66 2.24
C GLU A 201 0.74 -22.68 1.10
N LYS A 202 0.03 -22.51 -0.03
CA LYS A 202 0.01 -23.46 -1.15
C LYS A 202 -0.19 -22.73 -2.47
N ILE A 203 0.45 -23.24 -3.52
CA ILE A 203 0.38 -22.73 -4.89
C ILE A 203 0.26 -23.92 -5.85
N GLY A 204 -0.70 -23.85 -6.77
CA GLY A 204 -0.91 -24.80 -7.85
C GLY A 204 -0.07 -24.45 -9.07
N ILE A 205 0.18 -25.43 -9.96
CA ILE A 205 1.11 -25.21 -11.08
C ILE A 205 0.61 -24.19 -12.12
N HIS A 206 -0.71 -24.01 -12.21
CA HIS A 206 -1.36 -23.07 -13.11
C HIS A 206 -1.74 -21.74 -12.43
N ASP A 207 -1.39 -21.55 -11.15
CA ASP A 207 -1.60 -20.28 -10.48
C ASP A 207 -0.70 -19.21 -11.12
N ASN A 208 -1.30 -18.09 -11.52
CA ASN A 208 -0.56 -16.98 -12.10
C ASN A 208 0.05 -16.11 -10.99
N PHE A 209 1.36 -15.88 -11.04
CA PHE A 209 2.13 -15.11 -10.06
C PHE A 209 1.49 -13.77 -9.73
N PHE A 210 1.07 -13.01 -10.74
CA PHE A 210 0.54 -11.67 -10.58
C PHE A 210 -0.90 -11.65 -10.05
N GLN A 211 -1.66 -12.73 -10.31
CA GLN A 211 -3.04 -12.85 -9.81
C GLN A 211 -3.11 -13.20 -8.33
N ILE A 212 -2.07 -13.87 -7.80
CA ILE A 212 -2.00 -14.29 -6.39
C ILE A 212 -1.22 -13.32 -5.50
N GLY A 213 -1.02 -12.08 -5.94
CA GLY A 213 -0.39 -11.00 -5.16
C GLY A 213 1.06 -10.69 -5.55
N GLY A 214 1.60 -11.36 -6.58
CA GLY A 214 2.90 -11.05 -7.14
C GLY A 214 2.93 -9.68 -7.81
N HIS A 215 4.01 -8.93 -7.60
CA HIS A 215 4.21 -7.62 -8.24
C HIS A 215 5.67 -7.43 -8.65
N SER A 216 5.97 -6.32 -9.32
CA SER A 216 7.28 -6.06 -9.96
C SER A 216 8.48 -6.10 -9.01
N LEU A 217 8.30 -5.86 -7.71
CA LEU A 217 9.37 -6.08 -6.72
C LEU A 217 9.57 -7.58 -6.39
N LEU A 218 8.49 -8.34 -6.20
CA LEU A 218 8.57 -9.78 -5.89
C LEU A 218 9.06 -10.60 -7.08
N ILE A 219 8.79 -10.18 -8.32
CA ILE A 219 9.26 -10.90 -9.51
C ILE A 219 10.79 -10.83 -9.65
N VAL A 220 11.40 -9.73 -9.21
CA VAL A 220 12.87 -9.55 -9.23
C VAL A 220 13.51 -10.40 -8.14
N GLN A 221 12.91 -10.44 -6.95
CA GLN A 221 13.33 -11.37 -5.89
C GLN A 221 13.19 -12.83 -6.32
N LEU A 222 12.07 -13.16 -7.00
CA LEU A 222 11.85 -14.48 -7.57
C LEU A 222 12.96 -14.83 -8.56
N GLN A 223 13.22 -13.96 -9.54
CA GLN A 223 14.28 -14.14 -10.53
C GLN A 223 15.62 -14.45 -9.85
N THR A 224 16.03 -13.63 -8.89
CA THR A 224 17.28 -13.82 -8.14
C THR A 224 17.33 -15.18 -7.44
N ARG A 225 16.27 -15.58 -6.73
CA ARG A 225 16.24 -16.89 -6.04
C ARG A 225 16.27 -18.05 -7.03
N LEU A 226 15.59 -17.93 -8.16
CA LEU A 226 15.60 -18.95 -9.21
C LEU A 226 17.00 -19.11 -9.81
N GLU A 227 17.69 -18.01 -10.12
CA GLU A 227 19.08 -18.06 -10.60
C GLU A 227 20.03 -18.71 -9.59
N GLU A 228 19.93 -18.35 -8.30
CA GLU A 228 20.77 -18.92 -7.25
C GLU A 228 20.59 -20.43 -7.12
N ILE A 229 19.33 -20.90 -7.19
CA ILE A 229 18.94 -22.26 -6.88
C ILE A 229 19.06 -23.20 -8.08
N PHE A 230 18.68 -22.75 -9.26
CA PHE A 230 18.64 -23.56 -10.49
C PHE A 230 19.81 -23.31 -11.43
N LYS A 231 20.61 -22.26 -11.18
CA LYS A 231 21.71 -21.84 -12.07
C LYS A 231 21.24 -21.60 -13.52
N SER A 232 19.99 -21.19 -13.68
CA SER A 232 19.37 -20.83 -14.97
C SER A 232 19.47 -19.33 -15.21
N ASN A 233 19.67 -18.89 -16.45
CA ASN A 233 19.64 -17.47 -16.82
C ASN A 233 18.20 -17.02 -17.17
N LEU A 234 17.30 -17.02 -16.18
CA LEU A 234 15.95 -16.51 -16.36
C LEU A 234 15.95 -14.99 -16.24
N THR A 235 15.46 -14.30 -17.28
CA THR A 235 15.29 -12.84 -17.22
C THR A 235 13.97 -12.47 -16.55
N VAL A 236 13.86 -11.24 -16.04
CA VAL A 236 12.58 -10.70 -15.55
C VAL A 236 11.52 -10.77 -16.66
N ALA A 237 11.89 -10.50 -17.91
CA ALA A 237 10.98 -10.58 -19.05
C ALA A 237 10.43 -12.01 -19.26
N ASP A 238 11.26 -13.05 -19.07
CA ASP A 238 10.82 -14.44 -19.16
C ASP A 238 9.76 -14.76 -18.10
N LEU A 239 9.94 -14.28 -16.85
CA LEU A 239 8.98 -14.50 -15.77
C LEU A 239 7.65 -13.77 -15.99
N PHE A 240 7.66 -12.61 -16.66
CA PHE A 240 6.43 -11.93 -17.08
C PHE A 240 5.72 -12.67 -18.21
N LYS A 241 6.47 -13.27 -19.14
CA LYS A 241 5.93 -14.04 -20.27
C LYS A 241 5.43 -15.42 -19.85
N HIS A 242 6.02 -15.98 -18.81
CA HIS A 242 5.73 -17.30 -18.26
C HIS A 242 5.36 -17.15 -16.78
N PRO A 243 4.12 -16.71 -16.49
CA PRO A 243 3.73 -16.27 -15.16
C PRO A 243 3.22 -17.43 -14.27
N THR A 244 3.38 -18.69 -14.66
CA THR A 244 2.88 -19.89 -13.95
C THR A 244 4.03 -20.85 -13.65
N ILE A 245 3.87 -21.72 -12.64
CA ILE A 245 4.94 -22.64 -12.24
C ILE A 245 5.27 -23.65 -13.33
N ASP A 246 4.27 -24.18 -14.05
CA ASP A 246 4.49 -25.13 -15.15
C ASP A 246 5.33 -24.52 -16.29
N THR A 247 4.97 -23.32 -16.74
CA THR A 247 5.70 -22.62 -17.81
C THR A 247 7.09 -22.15 -17.38
N GLN A 248 7.28 -21.77 -16.12
CA GLN A 248 8.60 -21.46 -15.58
C GLN A 248 9.47 -22.71 -15.44
N ALA A 249 8.89 -23.82 -14.96
CA ALA A 249 9.62 -25.09 -14.83
C ALA A 249 10.16 -25.56 -16.18
N GLU A 250 9.35 -25.48 -17.24
CA GLU A 250 9.77 -25.84 -18.60
C GLU A 250 11.00 -25.03 -19.06
N ILE A 251 11.01 -23.71 -18.84
CA ILE A 251 12.15 -22.87 -19.24
C ILE A 251 13.39 -23.16 -18.40
N ILE A 252 13.23 -23.39 -17.10
CA ILE A 252 14.35 -23.73 -16.22
C ILE A 252 15.00 -25.02 -16.68
N GLU A 253 14.20 -26.03 -17.04
CA GLU A 253 14.70 -27.29 -17.55
C GLU A 253 15.44 -27.11 -18.89
N ILE A 254 15.00 -26.19 -19.75
CA ILE A 254 15.67 -25.87 -21.02
C ILE A 254 16.98 -25.07 -20.81
N THR A 255 17.02 -24.15 -19.83
CA THR A 255 18.09 -23.15 -19.68
C THR A 255 19.17 -23.52 -18.66
N SER A 256 18.97 -24.58 -17.89
CA SER A 256 19.83 -25.05 -16.78
C SER A 256 21.26 -25.48 -17.16
N THR A 257 21.67 -25.32 -18.42
CA THR A 257 23.04 -25.61 -18.90
C THR A 257 23.93 -24.39 -19.09
N THR A 258 23.44 -23.17 -18.85
CA THR A 258 24.22 -21.94 -19.07
C THR A 258 24.77 -21.41 -17.74
N PRO A 259 26.09 -21.32 -17.54
CA PRO A 259 26.64 -20.81 -16.29
C PRO A 259 26.27 -19.33 -16.08
N THR A 260 25.74 -19.02 -14.90
CA THR A 260 25.40 -17.67 -14.44
C THR A 260 26.66 -16.83 -14.18
N LYS A 261 26.76 -15.63 -14.75
CA LYS A 261 27.87 -14.66 -14.57
C LYS A 261 27.66 -13.71 -13.36
N LYS A 262 27.15 -14.17 -12.21
CA LYS A 262 26.95 -13.28 -11.04
C LYS A 262 28.18 -13.30 -10.12
N ILE A 263 28.74 -12.12 -9.85
CA ILE A 263 29.83 -11.93 -8.89
C ILE A 263 29.21 -11.88 -7.50
N SER A 264 29.59 -12.77 -6.60
CA SER A 264 29.12 -12.76 -5.20
C SER A 264 29.72 -11.58 -4.44
N ILE A 265 28.95 -10.97 -3.54
CA ILE A 265 29.45 -9.97 -2.58
C ILE A 265 30.34 -10.71 -1.57
N GLN A 266 31.55 -10.21 -1.33
CA GLN A 266 32.51 -10.79 -0.38
C GLN A 266 32.83 -9.76 0.72
N PRO A 267 33.03 -10.20 1.97
CA PRO A 267 33.51 -9.32 3.04
C PRO A 267 34.87 -8.70 2.68
N VAL A 268 35.03 -7.40 2.96
CA VAL A 268 36.28 -6.66 2.72
C VAL A 268 36.92 -6.19 4.02
N SER A 269 38.25 -6.01 4.01
CA SER A 269 38.96 -5.51 5.19
C SER A 269 38.55 -4.09 5.54
N ARG A 270 38.22 -3.84 6.82
CA ARG A 270 37.90 -2.50 7.36
C ARG A 270 39.11 -1.57 7.50
N GLN A 271 40.31 -2.05 7.17
CA GLN A 271 41.54 -1.26 7.12
C GLN A 271 41.74 -0.55 5.76
N LEU A 272 40.90 -0.87 4.76
CA LEU A 272 40.95 -0.22 3.46
C LEU A 272 40.21 1.12 3.48
N ASN A 273 40.53 1.98 2.52
CA ASN A 273 39.67 3.10 2.16
C ASN A 273 38.40 2.54 1.51
N LEU A 274 37.31 2.45 2.28
CA LEU A 274 36.05 1.86 1.84
C LEU A 274 35.31 2.86 0.94
N PRO A 275 35.06 2.55 -0.34
CA PRO A 275 34.40 3.50 -1.24
C PRO A 275 32.94 3.68 -0.85
N LEU A 276 32.36 4.83 -1.20
CA LEU A 276 30.90 5.00 -1.18
C LEU A 276 30.28 4.19 -2.33
N SER A 277 29.09 3.65 -2.09
CA SER A 277 28.20 3.20 -3.17
C SER A 277 27.81 4.38 -4.08
N PHE A 278 27.42 4.16 -5.33
CA PHE A 278 27.06 5.26 -6.25
C PHE A 278 25.92 6.13 -5.71
N ASN A 279 24.95 5.50 -5.06
CA ASN A 279 23.85 6.20 -4.42
C ASN A 279 24.35 7.09 -3.27
N GLN A 280 25.28 6.61 -2.44
CA GLN A 280 25.90 7.43 -1.41
C GLN A 280 26.75 8.56 -2.00
N GLN A 281 27.50 8.31 -3.08
CA GLN A 281 28.30 9.34 -3.76
C GLN A 281 27.43 10.51 -4.22
N ARG A 282 26.23 10.22 -4.76
CA ARG A 282 25.26 11.25 -5.13
C ARG A 282 24.82 12.08 -3.94
N LEU A 283 24.42 11.45 -2.82
CA LEU A 283 23.97 12.21 -1.64
C LEU A 283 25.11 12.98 -0.98
N TRP A 284 26.32 12.43 -0.97
CA TRP A 284 27.51 13.14 -0.53
C TRP A 284 27.79 14.36 -1.41
N PHE A 285 27.74 14.22 -2.74
CA PHE A 285 27.88 15.35 -3.65
C PHE A 285 26.86 16.46 -3.39
N LEU A 286 25.58 16.09 -3.21
CA LEU A 286 24.51 17.03 -2.93
C LEU A 286 24.71 17.76 -1.58
N ASP A 287 25.15 17.05 -0.55
CA ASP A 287 25.50 17.65 0.75
C ASP A 287 26.68 18.63 0.63
N GLN A 288 27.69 18.32 -0.19
CA GLN A 288 28.81 19.24 -0.45
C GLN A 288 28.39 20.47 -1.26
N LEU A 289 27.40 20.34 -2.14
CA LEU A 289 26.84 21.44 -2.93
C LEU A 289 25.93 22.35 -2.07
N GLU A 290 25.08 21.75 -1.25
CA GLU A 290 24.08 22.41 -0.41
C GLU A 290 24.31 22.09 1.07
N LYS A 291 25.38 22.68 1.63
CA LYS A 291 25.73 22.45 3.04
C LYS A 291 24.57 22.77 3.98
N ASN A 292 24.39 21.92 4.98
CA ASN A 292 23.33 22.01 6.00
C ASN A 292 21.91 21.85 5.45
N SER A 293 21.72 21.13 4.34
CA SER A 293 20.39 20.75 3.87
C SER A 293 19.80 19.62 4.72
N ALA A 294 18.50 19.69 5.00
CA ALA A 294 17.73 18.62 5.63
C ALA A 294 16.89 17.81 4.63
N ALA A 295 17.04 18.08 3.32
CA ALA A 295 16.21 17.51 2.25
C ALA A 295 16.23 15.97 2.18
N TYR A 296 17.29 15.36 2.72
CA TYR A 296 17.50 13.92 2.75
C TYR A 296 17.39 13.31 4.15
N ASN A 297 16.75 14.02 5.08
CA ASN A 297 16.34 13.41 6.35
C ASN A 297 15.06 12.59 6.13
N MET A 298 15.02 11.41 6.73
CA MET A 298 13.84 10.55 6.80
C MET A 298 13.22 10.67 8.20
N LEU A 299 11.95 11.05 8.28
CA LEU A 299 11.18 11.14 9.52
C LEU A 299 10.30 9.90 9.66
N LEU A 300 10.48 9.15 10.76
CA LEU A 300 9.77 7.91 11.08
C LEU A 300 9.10 8.04 12.45
N PRO A 301 7.95 8.73 12.55
CA PRO A 301 7.28 8.94 13.82
C PRO A 301 6.38 7.73 14.14
N ALA A 302 6.31 7.35 15.41
CA ALA A 302 5.42 6.29 15.87
C ALA A 302 4.82 6.61 17.24
N ARG A 303 3.56 6.23 17.44
CA ARG A 303 2.90 6.21 18.74
C ARG A 303 3.16 4.87 19.42
N LEU A 304 3.48 4.93 20.71
CA LEU A 304 3.74 3.79 21.55
C LEU A 304 2.75 3.83 22.72
N SER A 305 1.93 2.78 22.84
CA SER A 305 0.89 2.69 23.87
C SER A 305 1.05 1.41 24.69
N GLY A 306 1.26 1.55 25.99
CA GLY A 306 1.48 0.46 26.95
C GLY A 306 2.66 0.70 27.88
N ASN A 307 3.05 -0.34 28.61
CA ASN A 307 4.18 -0.28 29.53
C ASN A 307 5.49 -0.40 28.76
N LEU A 308 6.20 0.72 28.60
CA LEU A 308 7.47 0.80 27.90
C LEU A 308 8.63 0.87 28.90
N ASP A 309 9.59 -0.04 28.76
CA ASP A 309 10.85 -0.02 29.48
C ASP A 309 11.89 0.75 28.65
N LEU A 310 12.29 1.92 29.16
CA LEU A 310 13.19 2.85 28.47
C LEU A 310 14.62 2.29 28.36
N GLU A 311 15.08 1.54 29.35
CA GLU A 311 16.41 0.95 29.33
C GLU A 311 16.48 -0.16 28.28
N VAL A 312 15.44 -0.98 28.21
CA VAL A 312 15.30 -2.03 27.18
C VAL A 312 15.20 -1.42 25.79
N LEU A 313 14.45 -0.32 25.62
CA LEU A 313 14.35 0.38 24.35
C LEU A 313 15.72 0.92 23.89
N GLN A 314 16.47 1.55 24.81
CA GLN A 314 17.81 2.03 24.53
C GLN A 314 18.75 0.88 24.14
N GLN A 315 18.74 -0.23 24.90
CA GLN A 315 19.54 -1.41 24.60
C GLN A 315 19.22 -1.99 23.21
N ALA A 316 17.93 -2.04 22.83
CA ALA A 316 17.51 -2.51 21.52
C ALA A 316 18.08 -1.65 20.39
N PHE A 317 17.98 -0.33 20.46
CA PHE A 317 18.59 0.57 19.48
C PHE A 317 20.12 0.45 19.45
N THR A 318 20.78 0.39 20.61
CA THR A 318 22.24 0.21 20.68
C THR A 318 22.68 -1.07 19.98
N GLU A 319 21.95 -2.17 20.15
CA GLU A 319 22.25 -3.44 19.47
C GLU A 319 22.05 -3.38 17.95
N ILE A 320 20.99 -2.70 17.47
CA ILE A 320 20.80 -2.47 16.02
C ILE A 320 21.98 -1.67 15.45
N ILE A 321 22.40 -0.59 16.12
CA ILE A 321 23.51 0.26 15.69
C ILE A 321 24.85 -0.50 15.72
N ARG A 322 25.06 -1.39 16.70
CA ARG A 322 26.22 -2.27 16.75
C ARG A 322 26.24 -3.24 15.56
N ARG A 323 25.10 -3.89 15.32
CA ARG A 323 24.89 -4.94 14.32
C ARG A 323 25.03 -4.45 12.88
N HIS A 324 24.58 -3.24 12.59
CA HIS A 324 24.63 -2.64 11.24
C HIS A 324 25.67 -1.53 11.19
N GLU A 325 26.82 -1.80 10.55
CA GLU A 325 27.95 -0.87 10.47
C GLU A 325 27.56 0.50 9.91
N VAL A 326 26.64 0.54 8.94
CA VAL A 326 26.21 1.77 8.28
C VAL A 326 25.62 2.80 9.26
N LEU A 327 25.01 2.35 10.37
CA LEU A 327 24.39 3.24 11.35
C LEU A 327 25.41 3.97 12.24
N ARG A 328 26.66 3.54 12.20
CA ARG A 328 27.83 4.14 12.86
C ARG A 328 28.91 4.53 11.84
N THR A 329 28.48 4.86 10.62
CA THR A 329 29.35 5.26 9.50
C THR A 329 29.20 6.74 9.18
N SER A 330 30.33 7.45 9.13
CA SER A 330 30.42 8.81 8.59
C SER A 330 31.18 8.81 7.26
N PHE A 331 31.18 9.94 6.58
CA PHE A 331 31.72 10.09 5.23
C PHE A 331 32.76 11.21 5.22
N GLN A 332 33.94 10.94 4.66
CA GLN A 332 35.05 11.89 4.64
C GLN A 332 35.76 11.86 3.30
N MET A 333 36.49 12.93 2.99
CA MET A 333 37.37 12.99 1.82
C MET A 333 38.78 12.56 2.24
N VAL A 334 39.30 11.50 1.64
CA VAL A 334 40.67 10.99 1.85
C VAL A 334 41.33 10.88 0.49
N ASP A 335 42.48 11.53 0.31
CA ASP A 335 43.25 11.53 -0.95
C ASP A 335 42.45 11.92 -2.21
N GLY A 336 41.42 12.76 -2.04
CA GLY A 336 40.56 13.22 -3.14
C GLY A 336 39.38 12.31 -3.46
N GLU A 337 39.21 11.21 -2.71
CA GLU A 337 38.07 10.30 -2.83
C GLU A 337 37.20 10.33 -1.58
N ALA A 338 35.87 10.27 -1.77
CA ALA A 338 34.96 10.10 -0.65
C ALA A 338 35.03 8.66 -0.16
N VAL A 339 35.19 8.47 1.15
CA VAL A 339 35.30 7.16 1.81
C VAL A 339 34.35 7.05 2.99
N GLN A 340 33.98 5.81 3.32
CA GLN A 340 33.19 5.45 4.49
C GLN A 340 34.13 5.25 5.70
N ILE A 341 33.85 5.93 6.81
CA ILE A 341 34.56 5.82 8.08
C ILE A 341 33.63 5.16 9.10
N ILE A 342 33.91 3.91 9.43
CA ILE A 342 33.07 3.10 10.32
C ILE A 342 33.65 3.17 11.74
N SER A 343 32.90 3.75 12.69
CA SER A 343 33.33 3.85 14.09
C SER A 343 33.22 2.51 14.82
N GLU A 344 34.19 2.09 15.63
CA GLU A 344 34.14 0.81 16.36
C GLU A 344 32.98 0.73 17.35
N GLU A 345 32.71 1.82 18.07
CA GLU A 345 31.67 1.89 19.10
C GLU A 345 30.37 2.52 18.58
N ALA A 346 29.24 2.04 19.10
CA ALA A 346 27.92 2.63 18.88
C ALA A 346 27.73 3.83 19.83
N ASN A 347 28.04 5.04 19.38
CA ASN A 347 27.74 6.26 20.13
C ASN A 347 26.26 6.64 19.96
N PHE A 348 25.40 6.11 20.84
CA PHE A 348 23.95 6.34 20.81
C PHE A 348 23.41 6.64 22.21
N ASN A 349 22.50 7.61 22.28
CA ASN A 349 21.74 7.93 23.48
C ASN A 349 20.28 8.19 23.12
N LEU A 350 19.35 7.57 23.85
CA LEU A 350 17.92 7.82 23.68
C LEU A 350 17.56 9.14 24.37
N SER A 351 17.11 10.14 23.60
CA SER A 351 16.60 11.38 24.19
C SER A 351 15.18 11.16 24.68
N VAL A 352 14.93 11.38 25.97
CA VAL A 352 13.57 11.30 26.54
C VAL A 352 13.16 12.67 27.02
N ILE A 353 12.03 13.16 26.54
CA ILE A 353 11.46 14.46 26.92
C ILE A 353 10.12 14.21 27.61
N ASP A 354 10.02 14.63 28.87
CA ASP A 354 8.80 14.51 29.66
C ASP A 354 7.78 15.58 29.24
N TRP A 355 6.70 15.15 28.59
CA TRP A 355 5.59 15.98 28.12
C TRP A 355 4.31 15.75 28.92
N ARG A 356 4.38 15.06 30.07
CA ARG A 356 3.21 14.76 30.90
C ARG A 356 2.50 16.02 31.41
N GLU A 357 3.26 17.08 31.67
CA GLU A 357 2.75 18.38 32.13
C GLU A 357 2.36 19.35 31.00
N VAL A 358 2.65 19.01 29.73
CA VAL A 358 2.26 19.86 28.59
C VAL A 358 0.74 19.82 28.43
N ALA A 359 0.09 20.98 28.34
CA ALA A 359 -1.36 21.06 28.21
C ALA A 359 -1.90 20.18 27.07
N GLU A 360 -2.99 19.44 27.31
CA GLU A 360 -3.60 18.57 26.29
C GLU A 360 -4.17 19.35 25.11
N THR A 361 -4.54 20.62 25.32
CA THR A 361 -5.01 21.50 24.26
C THR A 361 -3.90 21.71 23.22
N ASN A 362 -4.16 21.29 21.98
CA ASN A 362 -3.23 21.33 20.84
C ASN A 362 -2.01 20.40 20.93
N ARG A 363 -2.00 19.40 21.83
CA ARG A 363 -0.87 18.48 22.02
C ARG A 363 -0.45 17.78 20.71
N GLU A 364 -1.40 17.29 19.92
CA GLU A 364 -1.11 16.66 18.61
C GLU A 364 -0.40 17.60 17.64
N GLN A 365 -0.84 18.86 17.57
CA GLN A 365 -0.19 19.87 16.74
C GLN A 365 1.24 20.15 17.22
N GLN A 366 1.45 20.25 18.53
CA GLN A 366 2.78 20.46 19.11
C GLN A 366 3.72 19.28 18.85
N ILE A 367 3.21 18.04 18.92
CA ILE A 367 3.96 16.82 18.56
C ILE A 367 4.38 16.89 17.09
N GLN A 368 3.46 17.25 16.19
CA GLN A 368 3.74 17.37 14.77
C GLN A 368 4.78 18.48 14.50
N GLU A 369 4.62 19.66 15.09
CA GLU A 369 5.58 20.77 14.97
C GLU A 369 6.98 20.37 15.47
N PHE A 370 7.05 19.67 16.60
CA PHE A 370 8.31 19.14 17.14
C PHE A 370 8.95 18.14 16.17
N ALA A 371 8.18 17.16 15.68
CA ALA A 371 8.67 16.16 14.74
C ALA A 371 9.21 16.78 13.44
N ILE A 372 8.50 17.77 12.90
CA ILE A 372 8.92 18.52 11.70
C ILE A 372 10.21 19.29 12.00
N SER A 373 10.33 19.93 13.17
CA SER A 373 11.55 20.65 13.54
C SER A 373 12.78 19.74 13.64
N GLU A 374 12.61 18.52 14.17
CA GLU A 374 13.67 17.51 14.21
C GLU A 374 14.05 16.98 12.83
N ALA A 375 13.06 16.84 11.93
CA ALA A 375 13.29 16.46 10.54
C ALA A 375 14.02 17.56 9.75
N GLN A 376 13.80 18.84 10.06
CA GLN A 376 14.43 19.98 9.40
C GLN A 376 15.83 20.31 9.93
N ARG A 377 16.26 19.69 11.03
CA ARG A 377 17.62 19.84 11.55
C ARG A 377 18.61 19.04 10.69
N SER A 378 19.58 19.70 10.06
CA SER A 378 20.58 19.03 9.21
C SER A 378 21.44 18.03 9.98
N PHE A 379 22.05 17.10 9.26
CA PHE A 379 23.17 16.29 9.75
C PHE A 379 24.46 16.79 9.10
N ASP A 380 25.58 16.65 9.81
CA ASP A 380 26.91 16.75 9.22
C ASP A 380 27.36 15.34 8.86
N LEU A 381 27.45 15.04 7.56
CA LEU A 381 27.78 13.70 7.07
C LEU A 381 29.20 13.24 7.47
N SER A 382 30.07 14.15 7.91
CA SER A 382 31.40 13.83 8.42
C SER A 382 31.43 13.35 9.87
N GLN A 383 30.31 13.50 10.60
CA GLN A 383 30.18 13.19 12.01
C GLN A 383 29.15 12.08 12.26
N ASN A 384 29.43 11.23 13.25
CA ASN A 384 28.49 10.22 13.71
C ASN A 384 27.82 10.65 15.04
N PRO A 385 26.58 10.17 15.32
CA PRO A 385 25.73 9.33 14.46
C PRO A 385 24.87 10.15 13.46
N LEU A 386 24.54 9.55 12.32
CA LEU A 386 23.63 10.13 11.31
C LEU A 386 22.15 9.76 11.55
N LEU A 387 21.81 9.57 12.82
CA LEU A 387 20.47 9.29 13.30
C LEU A 387 20.20 9.98 14.65
N ARG A 388 18.95 10.26 14.94
CA ARG A 388 18.45 10.82 16.21
C ARG A 388 17.18 10.11 16.61
N VAL A 389 17.10 9.72 17.88
CA VAL A 389 15.90 9.08 18.45
C VAL A 389 15.46 9.88 19.66
N THR A 390 14.26 10.45 19.58
CA THR A 390 13.64 11.23 20.66
C THR A 390 12.31 10.61 21.04
N LEU A 391 12.09 10.37 22.32
CA LEU A 391 10.86 9.85 22.88
C LEU A 391 10.16 10.95 23.68
N LEU A 392 8.98 11.35 23.23
CA LEU A 392 8.10 12.26 23.95
C LEU A 392 7.20 11.43 24.88
N GLN A 393 7.37 11.55 26.19
CA GLN A 393 6.52 10.86 27.16
C GLN A 393 5.26 11.68 27.45
N LEU A 394 4.11 11.24 26.97
CA LEU A 394 2.84 11.98 27.09
C LEU A 394 2.07 11.62 28.37
N THR A 395 2.16 10.35 28.79
CA THR A 395 1.64 9.82 30.06
C THR A 395 2.58 8.71 30.56
N ASP A 396 2.20 7.98 31.62
CA ASP A 396 2.95 6.80 32.06
C ASP A 396 2.84 5.61 31.10
N THR A 397 1.90 5.64 30.14
CA THR A 397 1.66 4.54 29.18
C THR A 397 1.51 5.00 27.74
N GLU A 398 1.73 6.28 27.44
CA GLU A 398 1.60 6.83 26.09
C GLU A 398 2.84 7.65 25.74
N TYR A 399 3.44 7.33 24.60
CA TYR A 399 4.66 7.95 24.12
C TYR A 399 4.57 8.22 22.62
N VAL A 400 5.37 9.16 22.14
CA VAL A 400 5.64 9.36 20.71
C VAL A 400 7.13 9.25 20.47
N LEU A 401 7.51 8.26 19.68
CA LEU A 401 8.86 8.06 19.17
C LEU A 401 9.03 8.90 17.90
N ILE A 402 9.98 9.82 17.92
CA ILE A 402 10.44 10.60 16.77
C ILE A 402 11.81 10.07 16.39
N PHE A 403 11.86 9.27 15.33
CA PHE A 403 13.10 8.73 14.78
C PHE A 403 13.44 9.46 13.47
N VAL A 404 14.61 10.09 13.44
CA VAL A 404 15.11 10.79 12.25
C VAL A 404 16.44 10.18 11.84
N ILE A 405 16.58 9.79 10.58
CA ILE A 405 17.79 9.16 10.03
C ILE A 405 18.14 9.79 8.68
N HIS A 406 19.42 9.95 8.38
CA HIS A 406 19.83 10.45 7.06
C HIS A 406 19.71 9.36 5.98
N HIS A 407 19.17 9.71 4.82
CA HIS A 407 18.91 8.78 3.71
C HIS A 407 20.19 8.13 3.15
N ILE A 408 21.38 8.71 3.39
CA ILE A 408 22.66 8.13 2.97
C ILE A 408 23.03 6.82 3.69
N ILE A 409 22.41 6.55 4.85
CA ILE A 409 22.64 5.34 5.65
C ILE A 409 21.39 4.45 5.79
N SER A 410 20.26 4.84 5.17
CA SER A 410 19.00 4.10 5.29
C SER A 410 18.06 4.41 4.12
N ASP A 411 17.17 3.48 3.80
CA ASP A 411 16.08 3.66 2.85
C ASP A 411 14.75 3.16 3.43
N ASP A 412 13.67 3.22 2.63
CA ASP A 412 12.33 2.80 3.07
C ASP A 412 12.31 1.31 3.45
N TRP A 413 13.06 0.47 2.74
CA TRP A 413 13.20 -0.96 3.08
C TRP A 413 13.93 -1.14 4.42
N SER A 414 15.03 -0.42 4.62
CA SER A 414 15.78 -0.42 5.87
C SER A 414 14.94 0.03 7.06
N SER A 415 14.00 0.95 6.86
CA SER A 415 13.06 1.38 7.90
C SER A 415 12.20 0.22 8.40
N GLY A 416 11.77 -0.67 7.49
CA GLY A 416 11.09 -1.92 7.84
C GLY A 416 11.96 -2.87 8.65
N ILE A 417 13.23 -3.04 8.25
CA ILE A 417 14.21 -3.86 9.00
C ILE A 417 14.42 -3.32 10.40
N ILE A 418 14.64 -2.01 10.56
CA ILE A 418 14.85 -1.34 11.85
C ILE A 418 13.67 -1.63 12.78
N ILE A 419 12.45 -1.47 12.28
CA ILE A 419 11.23 -1.64 13.07
C ILE A 419 11.03 -3.12 13.47
N GLN A 420 11.31 -4.07 12.56
CA GLN A 420 11.24 -5.50 12.85
C GLN A 420 12.30 -5.95 13.86
N GLU A 421 13.55 -5.52 13.69
CA GLU A 421 14.65 -5.83 14.61
C GLU A 421 14.41 -5.18 15.98
N LEU A 422 13.89 -3.94 16.02
CA LEU A 422 13.54 -3.24 17.26
C LEU A 422 12.55 -4.06 18.09
N ALA A 423 11.46 -4.52 17.47
CA ALA A 423 10.47 -5.35 18.16
C ALA A 423 11.07 -6.68 18.64
N THR A 424 11.90 -7.31 17.80
CA THR A 424 12.53 -8.60 18.13
C THR A 424 13.50 -8.48 19.32
N LEU A 425 14.36 -7.45 19.29
CA LEU A 425 15.36 -7.18 20.32
C LEU A 425 14.71 -6.72 21.62
N TYR A 426 13.73 -5.81 21.55
CA TYR A 426 12.99 -5.37 22.72
C TYR A 426 12.34 -6.55 23.44
N ASN A 427 11.65 -7.44 22.71
CA ASN A 427 11.01 -8.62 23.29
C ASN A 427 12.02 -9.57 23.96
N ALA A 428 13.20 -9.75 23.36
CA ALA A 428 14.27 -10.58 23.93
C ALA A 428 14.85 -9.96 25.21
N PHE A 429 15.22 -8.68 25.16
CA PHE A 429 15.84 -7.95 26.27
C PHE A 429 14.86 -7.73 27.44
N ALA A 430 13.59 -7.42 27.18
CA ALA A 430 12.54 -7.35 28.20
C ALA A 430 12.36 -8.69 28.95
N SER A 431 12.68 -9.80 28.28
CA SER A 431 12.65 -11.15 28.87
C SER A 431 14.00 -11.57 29.49
N GLY A 432 14.99 -10.68 29.57
CA GLY A 432 16.34 -10.97 30.06
C GLY A 432 17.15 -11.92 29.16
N LYS A 433 16.75 -12.11 27.90
CA LYS A 433 17.47 -12.94 26.92
C LYS A 433 18.49 -12.10 26.16
N ARG A 434 19.47 -12.77 25.53
CA ARG A 434 20.40 -12.11 24.58
C ARG A 434 19.72 -11.88 23.23
N SER A 435 20.36 -11.07 22.38
CA SER A 435 19.94 -10.86 20.99
C SER A 435 19.75 -12.21 20.27
N PRO A 436 18.56 -12.47 19.70
CA PRO A 436 18.29 -13.69 18.92
C PRO A 436 18.71 -13.54 17.45
N LEU A 437 19.15 -12.36 17.03
CA LEU A 437 19.50 -12.06 15.64
C LEU A 437 20.90 -12.58 15.32
N SER A 438 21.03 -13.43 14.30
CA SER A 438 22.34 -13.96 13.84
C SER A 438 23.16 -12.88 13.15
N GLU A 439 24.47 -12.79 13.42
CA GLU A 439 25.37 -11.81 12.76
C GLU A 439 25.24 -11.82 11.22
N LEU A 440 25.36 -10.64 10.62
CA LEU A 440 25.27 -10.48 9.17
C LEU A 440 26.54 -11.02 8.49
N SER A 441 26.38 -11.77 7.41
CA SER A 441 27.51 -12.34 6.66
C SER A 441 28.29 -11.30 5.84
N ILE A 442 27.63 -10.20 5.51
CA ILE A 442 28.18 -9.03 4.82
C ILE A 442 27.53 -7.76 5.42
N GLN A 443 28.16 -6.62 5.20
CA GLN A 443 27.69 -5.30 5.62
C GLN A 443 27.59 -4.37 4.41
N TYR A 444 27.01 -3.18 4.62
CA TYR A 444 26.81 -2.21 3.53
C TYR A 444 28.12 -1.81 2.83
N ALA A 445 29.23 -1.70 3.57
CA ALA A 445 30.53 -1.39 2.99
C ALA A 445 31.03 -2.47 2.00
N ASP A 446 30.69 -3.74 2.25
CA ASP A 446 31.03 -4.85 1.36
C ASP A 446 30.24 -4.75 0.05
N PHE A 447 28.95 -4.40 0.14
CA PHE A 447 28.11 -4.10 -1.02
C PHE A 447 28.67 -2.91 -1.83
N ALA A 448 29.02 -1.81 -1.17
CA ALA A 448 29.58 -0.63 -1.83
C ALA A 448 30.88 -0.95 -2.58
N HIS A 449 31.76 -1.76 -1.97
CA HIS A 449 32.98 -2.23 -2.63
C HIS A 449 32.70 -3.14 -3.83
N TRP A 450 31.80 -4.12 -3.67
CA TRP A 450 31.38 -5.02 -4.74
C TRP A 450 30.77 -4.25 -5.92
N GLN A 451 29.97 -3.21 -5.65
CA GLN A 451 29.31 -2.41 -6.69
C GLN A 451 30.32 -1.74 -7.64
N GLN A 452 31.50 -1.35 -7.12
CA GLN A 452 32.58 -0.78 -7.94
C GLN A 452 33.17 -1.81 -8.91
N GLN A 453 33.27 -3.07 -8.48
CA GLN A 453 33.76 -4.17 -9.33
C GLN A 453 32.72 -4.56 -10.39
N TYR A 454 31.43 -4.52 -10.03
CA TYR A 454 30.33 -4.83 -10.94
C TYR A 454 30.31 -3.92 -12.18
N LEU A 455 30.69 -2.65 -12.05
CA LEU A 455 30.80 -1.71 -13.19
C LEU A 455 31.76 -2.18 -14.28
N GLN A 456 32.78 -2.97 -13.93
CA GLN A 456 33.80 -3.43 -14.88
C GLN A 456 33.36 -4.67 -15.66
N SER A 457 32.12 -5.13 -15.48
CA SER A 457 31.58 -6.34 -16.10
C SER A 457 30.89 -6.09 -17.44
N ASP A 458 30.85 -7.12 -18.31
CA ASP A 458 30.09 -7.07 -19.57
C ASP A 458 28.60 -6.79 -19.35
N LEU A 459 28.04 -7.27 -18.23
CA LEU A 459 26.62 -7.13 -17.90
C LEU A 459 26.23 -5.67 -17.70
N PHE A 460 27.13 -4.87 -17.11
CA PHE A 460 26.95 -3.43 -16.99
C PHE A 460 26.85 -2.75 -18.36
N ALA A 461 27.70 -3.13 -19.32
CA ALA A 461 27.73 -2.52 -20.65
C ALA A 461 26.44 -2.73 -21.44
N ASP A 462 25.78 -3.89 -21.27
CA ASP A 462 24.50 -4.16 -21.92
C ASP A 462 23.34 -3.36 -21.30
N GLN A 463 23.29 -3.25 -19.95
CA GLN A 463 22.29 -2.39 -19.28
C GLN A 463 22.47 -0.92 -19.66
N LEU A 464 23.72 -0.43 -19.71
CA LEU A 464 24.01 0.94 -20.13
C LEU A 464 23.52 1.20 -21.57
N ARG A 465 23.78 0.26 -22.50
CA ARG A 465 23.32 0.37 -23.89
C ARG A 465 21.81 0.46 -23.99
N TYR A 466 21.10 -0.35 -23.21
CA TYR A 466 19.64 -0.27 -23.12
C TYR A 466 19.18 1.13 -22.71
N TRP A 467 19.72 1.66 -21.61
CA TRP A 467 19.32 2.98 -21.11
C TRP A 467 19.70 4.13 -22.05
N GLN A 468 20.86 4.06 -22.71
CA GLN A 468 21.26 5.01 -23.74
C GLN A 468 20.27 5.05 -24.92
N GLN A 469 19.77 3.88 -25.34
CA GLN A 469 18.75 3.80 -26.39
C GLN A 469 17.39 4.33 -25.91
N GLN A 470 16.95 3.95 -24.72
CA GLN A 470 15.64 4.35 -24.19
C GLN A 470 15.55 5.86 -23.92
N LEU A 471 16.64 6.47 -23.45
CA LEU A 471 16.67 7.89 -23.04
C LEU A 471 17.32 8.79 -24.08
N ALA A 472 17.58 8.26 -25.29
CA ALA A 472 18.04 9.07 -26.40
C ALA A 472 17.04 10.19 -26.71
N GLU A 473 17.56 11.42 -26.81
CA GLU A 473 16.81 12.62 -27.19
C GLU A 473 15.61 12.95 -26.28
N VAL A 474 15.62 12.45 -25.04
CA VAL A 474 14.53 12.71 -24.10
C VAL A 474 14.43 14.21 -23.78
N PRO A 475 13.22 14.79 -23.70
CA PRO A 475 13.05 16.16 -23.24
C PRO A 475 13.61 16.37 -21.83
N THR A 476 14.24 17.52 -21.61
CA THR A 476 14.89 17.83 -20.33
C THR A 476 13.90 18.15 -19.21
N VAL A 477 12.75 18.76 -19.56
CA VAL A 477 11.76 19.23 -18.59
C VAL A 477 10.33 18.91 -19.03
N LEU A 478 9.55 18.33 -18.12
CA LEU A 478 8.10 18.26 -18.19
C LEU A 478 7.50 19.59 -17.73
N ALA A 479 6.92 20.33 -18.68
CA ALA A 479 6.24 21.60 -18.50
C ALA A 479 4.80 21.38 -18.00
N LEU A 480 4.67 21.12 -16.69
CA LEU A 480 3.36 21.18 -16.02
C LEU A 480 2.89 22.64 -15.87
N PRO A 481 1.57 22.89 -15.92
CA PRO A 481 1.02 24.21 -15.61
C PRO A 481 1.15 24.43 -14.10
N THR A 482 2.17 25.22 -13.71
CA THR A 482 2.42 25.61 -12.33
C THR A 482 1.68 26.91 -12.00
N ASP A 483 1.24 27.06 -10.75
CA ASP A 483 0.57 28.27 -10.26
C ASP A 483 1.55 29.45 -10.10
N ARG A 484 2.84 29.13 -10.04
CA ARG A 484 3.95 30.07 -9.87
C ARG A 484 5.08 29.74 -10.83
N SER A 485 5.86 30.75 -11.20
CA SER A 485 7.05 30.56 -12.03
C SER A 485 8.11 29.75 -11.29
N ARG A 486 8.71 28.78 -11.97
CA ARG A 486 9.82 27.99 -11.42
C ARG A 486 10.98 28.90 -11.00
N PRO A 487 11.52 28.75 -9.78
CA PRO A 487 12.67 29.54 -9.33
C PRO A 487 13.97 29.12 -10.03
N GLN A 488 14.94 30.02 -10.13
CA GLN A 488 16.27 29.73 -10.70
C GLN A 488 17.08 28.74 -9.85
N VAL A 489 16.86 28.77 -8.54
CA VAL A 489 17.40 27.82 -7.58
C VAL A 489 16.23 27.21 -6.85
N GLN A 490 16.11 25.89 -6.89
CA GLN A 490 15.05 25.17 -6.23
C GLN A 490 15.18 25.28 -4.71
N ASN A 491 14.05 25.24 -4.02
CA ASN A 491 14.00 24.86 -2.62
C ASN A 491 13.24 23.53 -2.50
N PHE A 492 13.13 23.04 -1.26
CA PHE A 492 12.44 21.78 -0.95
C PHE A 492 11.16 21.99 -0.17
N GLN A 493 10.67 23.22 -0.02
CA GLN A 493 9.40 23.44 0.69
C GLN A 493 8.26 22.81 -0.11
N GLY A 494 7.51 21.96 0.55
CA GLY A 494 6.38 21.30 -0.07
C GLY A 494 5.35 20.87 0.94
N THR A 495 4.28 20.29 0.42
CA THR A 495 3.21 19.75 1.24
C THR A 495 2.54 18.57 0.54
N THR A 496 1.64 17.90 1.26
CA THR A 496 0.99 16.67 0.86
C THR A 496 -0.52 16.84 0.83
N THR A 497 -1.16 16.41 -0.26
CA THR A 497 -2.61 16.23 -0.34
C THR A 497 -2.93 14.74 -0.38
N MET A 498 -3.67 14.26 0.61
CA MET A 498 -4.13 12.88 0.72
C MET A 498 -5.48 12.72 0.02
N PHE A 499 -5.71 11.56 -0.59
CA PHE A 499 -6.98 11.21 -1.21
C PHE A 499 -7.24 9.70 -1.15
N GLU A 500 -8.50 9.32 -1.36
CA GLU A 500 -8.93 7.93 -1.44
C GLU A 500 -9.69 7.73 -2.75
N LEU A 501 -9.45 6.61 -3.43
CA LEU A 501 -10.25 6.20 -4.57
C LEU A 501 -11.48 5.42 -4.08
N PRO A 502 -12.65 5.59 -4.72
CA PRO A 502 -13.83 4.79 -4.38
C PRO A 502 -13.53 3.29 -4.45
N SER A 503 -14.06 2.51 -3.51
CA SER A 503 -13.83 1.05 -3.44
C SER A 503 -14.17 0.36 -4.75
N LYS A 504 -15.32 0.68 -5.34
CA LYS A 504 -15.76 0.15 -6.64
C LYS A 504 -14.78 0.46 -7.77
N LEU A 505 -14.21 1.67 -7.78
CA LEU A 505 -13.20 2.03 -8.78
C LEU A 505 -11.92 1.22 -8.57
N SER A 506 -11.50 1.07 -7.31
CA SER A 506 -10.33 0.27 -6.95
C SER A 506 -10.48 -1.19 -7.36
N ASP A 507 -11.65 -1.79 -7.13
CA ASP A 507 -11.97 -3.17 -7.53
C ASP A 507 -11.93 -3.31 -9.06
N ASN A 508 -12.52 -2.36 -9.80
CA ASN A 508 -12.47 -2.34 -11.25
C ASN A 508 -11.03 -2.21 -11.78
N ILE A 509 -10.19 -1.37 -11.17
CA ILE A 509 -8.77 -1.23 -11.54
C ILE A 509 -8.06 -2.59 -11.40
N LYS A 510 -8.29 -3.29 -10.28
CA LYS A 510 -7.72 -4.63 -10.04
C LYS A 510 -8.21 -5.64 -11.07
N GLN A 511 -9.52 -5.69 -11.31
CA GLN A 511 -10.13 -6.62 -12.26
C GLN A 511 -9.61 -6.39 -13.69
N VAL A 512 -9.55 -5.14 -14.14
CA VAL A 512 -9.06 -4.80 -15.48
C VAL A 512 -7.56 -5.06 -15.61
N SER A 513 -6.77 -4.79 -14.57
CA SER A 513 -5.34 -5.12 -14.58
C SER A 513 -5.13 -6.63 -14.78
N GLN A 514 -5.93 -7.45 -14.10
CA GLN A 514 -5.88 -8.91 -14.23
C GLN A 514 -6.32 -9.38 -15.62
N SER A 515 -7.40 -8.83 -16.18
CA SER A 515 -7.89 -9.23 -17.51
C SER A 515 -6.96 -8.83 -18.65
N GLU A 516 -6.19 -7.75 -18.47
CA GLU A 516 -5.19 -7.27 -19.44
C GLU A 516 -3.80 -7.90 -19.22
N GLU A 517 -3.66 -8.81 -18.26
CA GLU A 517 -2.40 -9.47 -17.89
C GLU A 517 -1.26 -8.47 -17.57
N VAL A 518 -1.62 -7.38 -16.89
CA VAL A 518 -0.68 -6.34 -16.44
C VAL A 518 -0.67 -6.24 -14.91
N THR A 519 0.41 -5.66 -14.38
CA THR A 519 0.48 -5.36 -12.94
C THR A 519 -0.31 -4.11 -12.60
N LEU A 520 -0.76 -4.01 -11.34
CA LEU A 520 -1.34 -2.78 -10.80
C LEU A 520 -0.43 -1.56 -10.98
N PHE A 521 0.88 -1.75 -10.85
CA PHE A 521 1.86 -0.69 -11.09
C PHE A 521 1.73 -0.11 -12.51
N MET A 522 1.67 -0.97 -13.53
CA MET A 522 1.54 -0.56 -14.94
C MET A 522 0.22 0.17 -15.17
N MET A 523 -0.89 -0.38 -14.67
CA MET A 523 -2.22 0.21 -14.80
C MET A 523 -2.32 1.61 -14.17
N LEU A 524 -1.82 1.75 -12.94
CA LEU A 524 -1.83 3.02 -12.21
C LEU A 524 -0.87 4.05 -12.85
N LEU A 525 0.29 3.60 -13.33
CA LEU A 525 1.23 4.44 -14.07
C LEU A 525 0.63 4.93 -15.39
N THR A 526 -0.12 4.11 -16.14
CA THR A 526 -0.84 4.53 -17.35
C THR A 526 -1.83 5.65 -17.07
N GLY A 527 -2.60 5.56 -15.98
CA GLY A 527 -3.49 6.64 -15.56
C GLY A 527 -2.73 7.92 -15.18
N PHE A 528 -1.58 7.79 -14.50
CA PHE A 528 -0.75 8.94 -14.16
C PHE A 528 -0.09 9.59 -15.38
N GLN A 529 0.44 8.81 -16.34
CA GLN A 529 0.95 9.32 -17.61
C GLN A 529 -0.13 10.06 -18.40
N THR A 530 -1.35 9.52 -18.42
CA THR A 530 -2.51 10.19 -19.03
C THR A 530 -2.79 11.53 -18.36
N LEU A 531 -2.78 11.58 -17.02
CA LEU A 531 -2.98 12.83 -16.27
C LEU A 531 -1.92 13.88 -16.65
N LEU A 532 -0.65 13.49 -16.65
CA LEU A 532 0.44 14.38 -16.99
C LEU A 532 0.32 14.90 -18.43
N TYR A 533 -0.01 14.02 -19.38
CA TYR A 533 -0.33 14.41 -20.76
C TYR A 533 -1.49 15.41 -20.83
N CYS A 534 -2.56 15.19 -20.06
CA CYS A 534 -3.72 16.09 -20.08
C CYS A 534 -3.41 17.49 -19.55
N TYR A 535 -2.37 17.64 -18.73
CA TYR A 535 -1.95 18.92 -18.16
C TYR A 535 -0.80 19.58 -18.94
N SER A 536 0.17 18.82 -19.43
CA SER A 536 1.33 19.35 -20.17
C SER A 536 1.11 19.42 -21.69
N GLN A 537 0.22 18.57 -22.22
CA GLN A 537 0.08 18.26 -23.66
C GLN A 537 1.38 17.76 -24.32
N GLN A 538 2.39 17.40 -23.52
CA GLN A 538 3.62 16.78 -24.01
C GLN A 538 3.39 15.29 -24.23
N GLN A 539 3.81 14.80 -25.38
CA GLN A 539 3.68 13.38 -25.76
C GLN A 539 4.91 12.55 -25.40
N ASP A 540 5.99 13.18 -24.95
CA ASP A 540 7.24 12.53 -24.57
C ASP A 540 7.80 13.19 -23.31
N PHE A 541 7.99 12.41 -22.26
CA PHE A 541 8.54 12.84 -20.97
C PHE A 541 8.94 11.64 -20.11
N CYS A 542 9.68 11.88 -19.03
CA CYS A 542 10.08 10.83 -18.10
C CYS A 542 9.45 10.98 -16.71
N ILE A 543 9.22 9.84 -16.07
CA ILE A 543 8.75 9.71 -14.70
C ILE A 543 9.78 8.91 -13.90
N GLY A 544 10.21 9.43 -12.75
CA GLY A 544 11.05 8.69 -11.83
C GLY A 544 10.23 7.67 -11.02
N SER A 545 10.78 6.46 -10.83
CA SER A 545 10.20 5.46 -9.94
C SER A 545 11.30 4.81 -9.08
N PRO A 546 11.11 4.62 -7.76
CA PRO A 546 12.11 4.00 -6.92
C PRO A 546 12.04 2.48 -7.03
N ILE A 547 13.17 1.82 -6.84
CA ILE A 547 13.25 0.36 -6.68
C ILE A 547 14.15 0.04 -5.49
N ALA A 548 13.86 -1.04 -4.77
CA ALA A 548 14.62 -1.41 -3.58
C ALA A 548 16.08 -1.75 -3.89
N ASN A 549 16.36 -2.27 -5.10
CA ASN A 549 17.70 -2.67 -5.56
C ASN A 549 18.39 -3.66 -4.59
N ARG A 550 17.61 -4.65 -4.13
CA ARG A 550 18.02 -5.71 -3.20
C ARG A 550 17.83 -7.05 -3.90
N ASN A 551 18.63 -7.23 -4.96
CA ASN A 551 18.51 -8.33 -5.91
C ASN A 551 19.40 -9.53 -5.48
N SER A 552 19.59 -9.71 -4.17
CA SER A 552 20.33 -10.83 -3.58
C SER A 552 19.84 -11.07 -2.16
N ARG A 553 19.79 -12.35 -1.74
CA ARG A 553 19.33 -12.71 -0.39
C ARG A 553 20.19 -12.09 0.70
N GLU A 554 21.48 -11.92 0.44
CA GLU A 554 22.43 -11.34 1.39
C GLU A 554 22.14 -9.87 1.69
N THR A 555 21.54 -9.14 0.73
CA THR A 555 21.21 -7.71 0.90
C THR A 555 19.83 -7.45 1.50
N GLU A 556 18.92 -8.43 1.54
CA GLU A 556 17.55 -8.27 2.05
C GLU A 556 17.51 -7.83 3.54
N GLY A 557 18.47 -8.31 4.35
CA GLY A 557 18.54 -8.08 5.79
C GLY A 557 19.49 -6.97 6.24
N ILE A 558 20.08 -6.20 5.31
CA ILE A 558 21.07 -5.15 5.62
C ILE A 558 20.42 -3.78 5.67
N ILE A 559 20.68 -2.99 6.71
CA ILE A 559 20.32 -1.56 6.72
C ILE A 559 21.31 -0.79 5.83
N GLY A 560 20.80 0.12 4.99
CA GLY A 560 21.64 0.95 4.12
C GLY A 560 20.85 1.65 3.00
N PHE A 561 21.56 2.40 2.16
CA PHE A 561 20.95 3.17 1.06
C PHE A 561 20.99 2.43 -0.28
N PHE A 562 20.17 1.39 -0.42
CA PHE A 562 20.17 0.55 -1.62
C PHE A 562 19.32 1.13 -2.75
N VAL A 563 18.23 1.84 -2.41
CA VAL A 563 17.23 2.33 -3.37
C VAL A 563 17.87 2.92 -4.63
N ASN A 564 17.52 2.37 -5.79
CA ASN A 564 17.91 2.91 -7.09
C ASN A 564 16.69 3.58 -7.75
N THR A 565 16.93 4.37 -8.79
CA THR A 565 15.88 5.12 -9.51
C THR A 565 15.78 4.65 -10.95
N LEU A 566 14.59 4.22 -11.35
CA LEU A 566 14.24 3.94 -12.73
C LEU A 566 13.68 5.20 -13.40
N VAL A 567 14.06 5.42 -14.65
CA VAL A 567 13.57 6.52 -15.48
C VAL A 567 12.59 5.95 -16.51
N LEU A 568 11.30 6.08 -16.23
CA LEU A 568 10.24 5.51 -17.06
C LEU A 568 9.81 6.54 -18.11
N ARG A 569 10.29 6.37 -19.35
CA ARG A 569 9.88 7.20 -20.48
C ARG A 569 8.43 6.92 -20.85
N ALA A 570 7.66 7.98 -20.99
CA ALA A 570 6.26 7.96 -21.40
C ALA A 570 6.20 8.49 -22.84
N GLU A 571 5.75 7.64 -23.76
CA GLU A 571 5.63 7.95 -25.19
C GLU A 571 4.15 7.80 -25.60
N LEU A 572 3.49 8.95 -25.78
CA LEU A 572 2.05 9.07 -26.01
C LEU A 572 1.73 9.61 -27.42
N SER A 573 2.69 9.61 -28.35
CA SER A 573 2.44 10.10 -29.71
C SER A 573 1.50 9.16 -30.49
N GLY A 574 0.84 9.74 -31.49
CA GLY A 574 -0.11 9.02 -32.36
C GLY A 574 -1.54 8.93 -31.80
N ASN A 575 -1.84 9.60 -30.68
CA ASN A 575 -3.16 9.53 -30.03
C ASN A 575 -3.62 8.08 -29.78
N PRO A 576 -2.86 7.32 -28.96
CA PRO A 576 -3.17 5.93 -28.67
C PRO A 576 -4.49 5.81 -27.89
N SER A 577 -5.07 4.62 -27.93
CA SER A 577 -6.07 4.18 -26.95
C SER A 577 -5.42 3.92 -25.58
N PHE A 578 -6.22 3.83 -24.52
CA PHE A 578 -5.71 3.38 -23.21
C PHE A 578 -5.06 2.01 -23.29
N ARG A 579 -5.61 1.08 -24.07
CA ARG A 579 -5.06 -0.26 -24.29
C ARG A 579 -3.67 -0.20 -24.91
N GLU A 580 -3.50 0.58 -25.97
CA GLU A 580 -2.20 0.75 -26.64
C GLU A 580 -1.18 1.40 -25.70
N LEU A 581 -1.58 2.44 -24.95
CA LEU A 581 -0.71 3.07 -23.97
C LEU A 581 -0.32 2.10 -22.84
N LEU A 582 -1.26 1.28 -22.37
CA LEU A 582 -1.00 0.27 -21.34
C LEU A 582 0.04 -0.76 -21.80
N GLN A 583 -0.02 -1.20 -23.06
CA GLN A 583 0.99 -2.09 -23.63
C GLN A 583 2.37 -1.40 -23.73
N ARG A 584 2.43 -0.13 -24.16
CA ARG A 584 3.69 0.64 -24.14
C ARG A 584 4.26 0.75 -22.73
N VAL A 585 3.42 1.04 -21.74
CA VAL A 585 3.83 1.11 -20.32
C VAL A 585 4.35 -0.25 -19.82
N ARG A 586 3.70 -1.35 -20.22
CA ARG A 586 4.16 -2.71 -19.90
C ARG A 586 5.55 -2.97 -20.47
N GLU A 587 5.79 -2.66 -21.73
CA GLU A 587 7.10 -2.83 -22.39
C GLU A 587 8.19 -2.01 -21.69
N VAL A 588 7.92 -0.72 -21.43
CA VAL A 588 8.86 0.17 -20.72
C VAL A 588 9.15 -0.34 -19.32
N ALA A 589 8.12 -0.72 -18.55
CA ALA A 589 8.29 -1.21 -17.19
C ALA A 589 9.11 -2.51 -17.16
N ILE A 590 8.79 -3.50 -18.00
CA ILE A 590 9.54 -4.76 -18.07
C ILE A 590 11.00 -4.51 -18.44
N GLY A 591 11.26 -3.70 -19.47
CA GLY A 591 12.62 -3.35 -19.88
C GLY A 591 13.39 -2.62 -18.78
N ALA A 592 12.75 -1.67 -18.08
CA ALA A 592 13.36 -0.94 -16.97
C ALA A 592 13.72 -1.88 -15.81
N PHE A 593 12.83 -2.79 -15.42
CA PHE A 593 13.11 -3.78 -14.37
C PHE A 593 14.19 -4.80 -14.80
N ALA A 594 14.28 -5.14 -16.08
CA ALA A 594 15.34 -6.03 -16.58
C ALA A 594 16.74 -5.37 -16.55
N ASN A 595 16.82 -4.04 -16.54
CA ASN A 595 18.06 -3.27 -16.57
C ASN A 595 18.22 -2.39 -15.32
N GLN A 596 17.71 -2.86 -14.19
CA GLN A 596 17.52 -2.04 -12.99
C GLN A 596 18.77 -1.84 -12.14
N ASP A 597 19.83 -2.62 -12.38
CA ASP A 597 21.05 -2.59 -11.57
C ASP A 597 21.95 -1.40 -11.94
N LEU A 598 21.70 -0.73 -13.08
CA LEU A 598 22.43 0.46 -13.49
C LEU A 598 22.16 1.60 -12.50
N PRO A 599 23.16 2.10 -11.76
CA PRO A 599 22.96 3.22 -10.84
C PRO A 599 22.55 4.48 -11.59
N PHE A 600 21.50 5.17 -11.10
CA PHE A 600 21.00 6.41 -11.72
C PHE A 600 22.09 7.48 -11.90
N GLU A 601 23.03 7.60 -10.96
CA GLU A 601 24.11 8.58 -11.07
C GLU A 601 25.06 8.27 -12.25
N LYS A 602 25.36 6.98 -12.45
CA LYS A 602 26.16 6.55 -13.61
C LYS A 602 25.44 6.77 -14.92
N LEU A 603 24.11 6.58 -14.93
CA LEU A 603 23.31 6.90 -16.09
C LEU A 603 23.39 8.40 -16.46
N LEU A 604 23.34 9.31 -15.47
CA LEU A 604 23.48 10.75 -15.72
C LEU A 604 24.86 11.13 -16.26
N GLU A 605 25.93 10.56 -15.69
CA GLU A 605 27.30 10.75 -16.13
C GLU A 605 27.48 10.31 -17.59
N GLU A 606 27.06 9.09 -17.93
CA GLU A 606 27.23 8.52 -19.27
C GLU A 606 26.37 9.21 -20.35
N LEU A 607 25.19 9.72 -19.97
CA LEU A 607 24.33 10.48 -20.87
C LEU A 607 24.73 11.96 -21.01
N ASN A 608 25.74 12.43 -20.26
CA ASN A 608 26.15 13.83 -20.19
C ASN A 608 24.97 14.80 -19.93
N ILE A 609 24.06 14.41 -19.03
CA ILE A 609 22.90 15.25 -18.70
C ILE A 609 23.36 16.49 -17.93
N GLU A 610 23.04 17.67 -18.46
CA GLU A 610 23.32 18.93 -17.78
C GLU A 610 22.57 19.01 -16.44
N ARG A 611 23.30 19.34 -15.37
CA ARG A 611 22.70 19.57 -14.05
C ARG A 611 22.14 20.98 -13.97
N SER A 612 20.97 21.10 -13.35
CA SER A 612 20.32 22.38 -13.08
C SER A 612 20.16 22.60 -11.58
N LEU A 613 20.34 23.84 -11.13
CA LEU A 613 19.96 24.25 -9.78
C LEU A 613 18.44 24.44 -9.63
N SER A 614 17.70 24.48 -10.74
CA SER A 614 16.27 24.82 -10.78
C SER A 614 15.34 23.59 -10.77
N HIS A 615 15.82 22.44 -11.24
CA HIS A 615 15.03 21.22 -11.36
C HIS A 615 15.91 19.97 -11.36
N ASN A 616 15.30 18.82 -11.08
CA ASN A 616 15.96 17.52 -11.14
C ASN A 616 16.24 17.09 -12.59
N PRO A 617 17.36 16.38 -12.85
CA PRO A 617 17.69 15.88 -14.18
C PRO A 617 16.76 14.74 -14.60
N LEU A 618 16.54 14.60 -15.91
CA LEU A 618 15.72 13.58 -16.60
C LEU A 618 14.21 13.58 -16.28
N PHE A 619 13.80 13.79 -15.04
CA PHE A 619 12.38 13.81 -14.67
C PHE A 619 12.11 14.78 -13.52
N GLN A 620 10.91 15.34 -13.53
CA GLN A 620 10.44 16.28 -12.50
C GLN A 620 9.32 15.71 -11.63
N VAL A 621 8.75 14.59 -12.09
CA VAL A 621 7.62 13.92 -11.46
C VAL A 621 8.00 12.51 -11.05
N TRP A 622 7.43 12.07 -9.94
CA TRP A 622 7.76 10.79 -9.33
C TRP A 622 6.50 9.95 -9.13
N PHE A 623 6.58 8.65 -9.41
CA PHE A 623 5.51 7.69 -9.18
C PHE A 623 5.98 6.59 -8.21
N VAL A 624 5.18 6.31 -7.18
CA VAL A 624 5.45 5.22 -6.22
C VAL A 624 4.17 4.44 -5.97
N LEU A 625 4.27 3.12 -6.03
CA LEU A 625 3.25 2.21 -5.52
C LEU A 625 3.83 1.50 -4.29
N HIS A 626 3.25 1.75 -3.10
CA HIS A 626 3.64 1.10 -1.86
C HIS A 626 2.83 -0.19 -1.67
N ASN A 627 3.52 -1.34 -1.70
CA ASN A 627 2.90 -2.66 -1.62
C ASN A 627 3.19 -3.42 -0.31
N VAL A 628 3.92 -2.81 0.63
CA VAL A 628 4.28 -3.46 1.90
C VAL A 628 3.49 -2.82 3.04
N PRO A 629 2.51 -3.52 3.63
CA PRO A 629 1.87 -3.03 4.85
C PRO A 629 2.90 -3.08 6.00
N MET A 630 3.03 -1.97 6.74
CA MET A 630 3.78 -1.99 7.99
C MET A 630 2.98 -2.76 9.04
N PRO A 631 3.49 -3.88 9.57
CA PRO A 631 2.76 -4.66 10.55
C PRO A 631 2.58 -3.84 11.84
N LYS A 632 1.41 -3.97 12.48
CA LYS A 632 1.27 -3.57 13.88
C LYS A 632 2.18 -4.48 14.70
N LEU A 633 3.11 -3.88 15.43
CA LEU A 633 4.09 -4.62 16.20
C LEU A 633 3.80 -4.49 17.69
N GLU A 634 3.95 -5.61 18.38
CA GLU A 634 3.91 -5.67 19.84
C GLU A 634 5.33 -5.83 20.38
N MET A 635 5.68 -4.96 21.31
CA MET A 635 6.98 -4.91 21.99
C MET A 635 6.74 -5.03 23.50
N GLY A 636 6.76 -6.26 24.02
CA GLY A 636 6.62 -6.56 25.44
C GLY A 636 5.34 -6.02 26.08
N GLY A 637 4.22 -6.02 25.34
CA GLY A 637 2.95 -5.45 25.79
C GLY A 637 2.75 -3.96 25.48
N CYS A 638 3.73 -3.32 24.82
CA CYS A 638 3.58 -2.00 24.22
C CYS A 638 3.26 -2.13 22.72
N ARG A 639 2.22 -1.43 22.24
CA ARG A 639 1.83 -1.40 20.83
C ARG A 639 2.53 -0.25 20.13
N LEU A 640 3.18 -0.54 19.01
CA LEU A 640 3.78 0.47 18.12
C LEU A 640 2.86 0.73 16.92
N GLU A 641 2.48 1.99 16.73
CA GLU A 641 1.67 2.44 15.59
C GLU A 641 2.39 3.54 14.83
N PRO A 642 2.66 3.37 13.52
CA PRO A 642 3.22 4.45 12.71
C PRO A 642 2.31 5.69 12.71
N LEU A 643 2.91 6.87 12.84
CA LEU A 643 2.26 8.15 12.62
C LEU A 643 2.66 8.68 11.24
N HIS A 644 1.79 9.49 10.64
CA HIS A 644 2.08 10.15 9.37
C HIS A 644 2.15 11.67 9.58
N PHE A 645 3.36 12.21 9.50
CA PHE A 645 3.61 13.65 9.53
C PHE A 645 4.25 14.07 8.21
N ASP A 646 3.71 15.12 7.59
CA ASP A 646 4.35 15.76 6.46
C ASP A 646 5.59 16.52 6.97
N SER A 647 6.79 16.12 6.52
CA SER A 647 8.04 16.79 6.89
C SER A 647 8.12 18.23 6.37
N GLY A 648 7.21 18.61 5.46
CA GLY A 648 7.24 19.87 4.74
C GLY A 648 8.34 19.94 3.68
N LEU A 649 9.00 18.80 3.39
CA LEU A 649 10.14 18.70 2.49
C LEU A 649 9.82 17.79 1.30
N VAL A 650 9.84 18.35 0.08
CA VAL A 650 9.56 17.63 -1.17
C VAL A 650 10.68 17.90 -2.19
N ARG A 651 11.28 16.81 -2.71
CA ARG A 651 12.46 16.86 -3.59
C ARG A 651 12.15 17.06 -5.07
N HIS A 652 10.98 16.60 -5.51
CA HIS A 652 10.51 16.64 -6.88
C HIS A 652 9.35 17.61 -7.00
N ASP A 653 9.04 18.07 -8.20
CA ASP A 653 7.98 19.07 -8.37
C ASP A 653 6.62 18.51 -7.96
N LEU A 654 6.37 17.25 -8.33
CA LEU A 654 5.16 16.50 -8.01
C LEU A 654 5.50 15.01 -7.82
N ARG A 655 5.01 14.40 -6.75
CA ARG A 655 5.13 12.96 -6.49
C ARG A 655 3.75 12.38 -6.22
N LEU A 656 3.36 11.37 -7.00
CA LEU A 656 2.19 10.54 -6.75
C LEU A 656 2.63 9.27 -6.03
N GLY A 657 2.14 9.08 -4.80
CA GLY A 657 2.20 7.83 -4.06
C GLY A 657 0.82 7.18 -4.02
N LEU A 658 0.74 5.87 -4.25
CA LEU A 658 -0.48 5.08 -4.10
C LEU A 658 -0.20 3.86 -3.22
N TRP A 659 -1.19 3.40 -2.47
CA TRP A 659 -1.11 2.17 -1.67
C TRP A 659 -2.50 1.54 -1.49
N GLU A 660 -2.50 0.24 -1.22
CA GLU A 660 -3.73 -0.48 -0.91
C GLU A 660 -4.15 -0.27 0.54
N THR A 661 -5.46 -0.14 0.74
CA THR A 661 -6.13 -0.11 2.03
C THR A 661 -7.24 -1.16 2.05
N PRO A 662 -7.79 -1.51 3.22
CA PRO A 662 -8.96 -2.39 3.31
C PRO A 662 -10.19 -1.88 2.54
N ASN A 663 -10.25 -0.57 2.23
CA ASN A 663 -11.39 0.08 1.59
C ASN A 663 -11.16 0.40 0.09
N GLY A 664 -10.03 0.00 -0.49
CA GLY A 664 -9.63 0.37 -1.85
C GLY A 664 -8.23 0.98 -1.89
N PHE A 665 -7.92 1.77 -2.91
CA PHE A 665 -6.66 2.51 -2.97
C PHE A 665 -6.75 3.85 -2.23
N ALA A 666 -5.69 4.18 -1.51
CA ALA A 666 -5.44 5.54 -1.06
C ALA A 666 -4.18 6.09 -1.73
N GLY A 667 -4.05 7.41 -1.75
CA GLY A 667 -2.97 8.09 -2.41
C GLY A 667 -2.59 9.40 -1.77
N SER A 668 -1.42 9.88 -2.17
CA SER A 668 -0.88 11.17 -1.76
C SER A 668 -0.23 11.86 -2.95
N PHE A 669 -0.53 13.12 -3.15
CA PHE A 669 0.29 14.03 -3.95
C PHE A 669 1.18 14.85 -3.03
N GLN A 670 2.49 14.67 -3.14
CA GLN A 670 3.49 15.56 -2.54
C GLN A 670 3.96 16.53 -3.60
N TYR A 671 3.97 17.82 -3.31
CA TYR A 671 4.29 18.84 -4.31
C TYR A 671 5.01 20.03 -3.67
N LYS A 672 5.82 20.72 -4.47
CA LYS A 672 6.47 21.94 -4.01
C LYS A 672 5.50 23.11 -3.99
N THR A 673 5.45 23.82 -2.87
CA THR A 673 4.53 24.96 -2.68
C THR A 673 4.98 26.21 -3.43
N ASP A 674 6.23 26.27 -3.87
CA ASP A 674 6.73 27.31 -4.77
C ASP A 674 6.30 27.11 -6.23
N LEU A 675 5.71 25.96 -6.57
CA LEU A 675 5.18 25.65 -7.90
C LEU A 675 3.66 25.49 -7.92
N PHE A 676 3.06 24.83 -6.91
CA PHE A 676 1.64 24.46 -6.93
C PHE A 676 0.89 24.91 -5.68
N ASP A 677 -0.39 25.20 -5.88
CA ASP A 677 -1.41 25.41 -4.86
C ASP A 677 -2.19 24.12 -4.59
N ALA A 678 -2.68 23.99 -3.35
CA ALA A 678 -3.52 22.86 -2.96
C ALA A 678 -4.78 22.76 -3.83
N GLU A 679 -5.32 23.88 -4.31
CA GLU A 679 -6.50 23.89 -5.19
C GLU A 679 -6.19 23.19 -6.52
N THR A 680 -5.04 23.49 -7.14
CA THR A 680 -4.57 22.88 -8.39
C THR A 680 -4.36 21.37 -8.23
N ILE A 681 -3.76 20.95 -7.12
CA ILE A 681 -3.53 19.53 -6.83
C ILE A 681 -4.84 18.79 -6.55
N ASN A 682 -5.78 19.41 -5.84
CA ASN A 682 -7.11 18.82 -5.62
C ASN A 682 -7.90 18.65 -6.94
N LEU A 683 -7.68 19.51 -7.94
CA LEU A 683 -8.22 19.31 -9.28
C LEU A 683 -7.55 18.14 -9.98
N MET A 684 -6.21 18.01 -9.90
CA MET A 684 -5.48 16.87 -10.44
C MET A 684 -5.95 15.54 -9.84
N VAL A 685 -6.27 15.50 -8.53
CA VAL A 685 -6.84 14.31 -7.88
C VAL A 685 -8.18 13.90 -8.50
N LYS A 686 -9.09 14.87 -8.71
CA LYS A 686 -10.40 14.60 -9.34
C LYS A 686 -10.25 14.14 -10.79
N ASP A 687 -9.35 14.77 -11.53
CA ASP A 687 -9.08 14.41 -12.92
C ASP A 687 -8.43 13.02 -13.00
N LEU A 688 -7.56 12.66 -12.05
CA LEU A 688 -6.99 11.31 -11.95
C LEU A 688 -8.07 10.25 -11.68
N GLU A 689 -9.00 10.51 -10.76
CA GLU A 689 -10.14 9.62 -10.50
C GLU A 689 -11.03 9.46 -11.75
N ASN A 690 -11.28 10.55 -12.47
CA ASN A 690 -12.02 10.53 -13.73
C ASN A 690 -11.29 9.74 -14.82
N ILE A 691 -9.98 9.91 -14.94
CA ILE A 691 -9.14 9.15 -15.88
C ILE A 691 -9.24 7.66 -15.56
N PHE A 692 -9.01 7.26 -14.30
CA PHE A 692 -9.13 5.87 -13.91
C PHE A 692 -10.51 5.30 -14.20
N SER A 693 -11.58 6.07 -13.94
CA SER A 693 -12.96 5.65 -14.22
C SER A 693 -13.21 5.38 -15.70
N HIS A 694 -12.67 6.20 -16.61
CA HIS A 694 -12.80 5.96 -18.05
C HIS A 694 -11.89 4.83 -18.53
N LEU A 695 -10.66 4.78 -18.01
CA LEU A 695 -9.65 3.78 -18.36
C LEU A 695 -10.18 2.37 -18.05
N VAL A 696 -10.79 2.13 -16.89
CA VAL A 696 -11.38 0.82 -16.55
C VAL A 696 -12.71 0.53 -17.25
N ALA A 697 -13.41 1.56 -17.75
CA ALA A 697 -14.71 1.40 -18.39
C ALA A 697 -14.60 1.16 -19.90
N ASN A 698 -13.62 1.77 -20.57
CA ASN A 698 -13.40 1.67 -22.00
C ASN A 698 -11.92 1.82 -22.34
N LEU A 699 -11.22 0.69 -22.43
CA LEU A 699 -9.80 0.65 -22.79
C LEU A 699 -9.52 1.11 -24.24
N ASP A 700 -10.52 1.14 -25.11
CA ASP A 700 -10.35 1.54 -26.51
C ASP A 700 -10.56 3.05 -26.71
N MET A 701 -10.90 3.79 -25.65
CA MET A 701 -10.97 5.26 -25.66
C MET A 701 -9.60 5.86 -25.95
N ARG A 702 -9.56 6.85 -26.86
CA ARG A 702 -8.32 7.55 -27.24
C ARG A 702 -7.96 8.69 -26.29
N LEU A 703 -6.66 9.00 -26.20
CA LEU A 703 -6.16 10.05 -25.31
C LEU A 703 -6.74 11.45 -25.59
N ASN A 704 -7.00 11.80 -26.84
CA ASN A 704 -7.63 13.08 -27.17
C ASN A 704 -9.08 13.15 -26.68
N GLU A 705 -9.81 12.04 -26.63
CA GLU A 705 -11.19 12.02 -26.14
C GLU A 705 -11.23 12.29 -24.63
N ILE A 706 -10.34 11.67 -23.86
CA ILE A 706 -10.22 11.94 -22.42
C ILE A 706 -9.72 13.37 -22.15
N LEU A 707 -8.80 13.88 -22.97
CA LEU A 707 -8.35 15.27 -22.90
C LEU A 707 -9.51 16.26 -23.10
N ASP A 708 -10.38 16.01 -24.09
CA ASP A 708 -11.56 16.83 -24.35
C ASP A 708 -12.55 16.80 -23.17
N ILE A 709 -12.76 15.63 -22.56
CA ILE A 709 -13.62 15.45 -21.37
C ILE A 709 -13.08 16.27 -20.18
N ILE A 710 -11.78 16.20 -19.92
CA ILE A 710 -11.13 16.94 -18.84
C ILE A 710 -11.21 18.45 -19.10
N ASN A 711 -10.91 18.89 -20.32
CA ASN A 711 -10.97 20.31 -20.69
C ASN A 711 -12.40 20.87 -20.60
N ALA A 712 -13.40 20.10 -21.02
CA ALA A 712 -14.81 20.49 -20.89
C ALA A 712 -15.22 20.64 -19.41
N SER A 713 -14.77 19.72 -18.56
CA SER A 713 -15.03 19.75 -17.11
C SER A 713 -14.41 20.97 -16.44
N LYS A 714 -13.15 21.30 -16.79
CA LYS A 714 -12.45 22.51 -16.31
C LYS A 714 -13.19 23.78 -16.71
N LYS A 715 -13.61 23.88 -17.97
CA LYS A 715 -14.36 25.05 -18.49
C LYS A 715 -15.69 25.25 -17.74
N GLN A 716 -16.41 24.17 -17.45
CA GLN A 716 -17.66 24.24 -16.69
C GLN A 716 -17.44 24.68 -15.23
N GLN A 717 -16.38 24.20 -14.57
CA GLN A 717 -16.04 24.63 -13.22
C GLN A 717 -15.70 26.12 -13.16
N GLN A 718 -14.88 26.60 -14.09
CA GLN A 718 -14.51 28.02 -14.17
C GLN A 718 -15.76 28.92 -14.34
N ILE A 719 -16.67 28.54 -15.24
CA ILE A 719 -17.95 29.26 -15.42
C ILE A 719 -18.78 29.28 -14.12
N MET A 720 -18.84 28.16 -13.40
CA MET A 720 -19.58 28.07 -12.15
C MET A 720 -18.97 28.93 -11.04
N GLU A 721 -17.64 29.03 -10.98
CA GLU A 721 -16.92 29.88 -10.02
C GLU A 721 -17.10 31.37 -10.31
N GLU A 722 -17.01 31.76 -11.57
CA GLU A 722 -17.31 33.13 -12.02
C GLU A 722 -18.74 33.53 -11.64
N GLN A 723 -19.72 32.63 -11.86
CA GLN A 723 -21.11 32.85 -11.45
C GLN A 723 -21.28 32.94 -9.92
N LYS A 724 -20.55 32.15 -9.14
CA LYS A 724 -20.55 32.24 -7.67
C LYS A 724 -19.95 33.56 -7.18
N LEU A 725 -18.87 34.02 -7.80
CA LEU A 725 -18.21 35.29 -7.47
C LEU A 725 -19.12 36.48 -7.82
N GLU A 726 -19.74 36.47 -9.00
CA GLU A 726 -20.73 37.48 -9.39
C GLU A 726 -21.91 37.52 -8.42
N ASN A 727 -22.42 36.36 -8.00
CA ASN A 727 -23.51 36.29 -7.03
C ASN A 727 -23.10 36.82 -5.65
N LYS A 728 -21.88 36.51 -5.19
CA LYS A 728 -21.32 37.04 -3.93
C LYS A 728 -21.16 38.56 -3.99
N ASN A 729 -20.69 39.10 -5.12
CA ASN A 729 -20.56 40.54 -5.36
C ASN A 729 -21.93 41.23 -5.42
N ARG A 730 -22.91 40.65 -6.11
CA ARG A 730 -24.31 41.14 -6.12
C ARG A 730 -24.93 41.17 -4.73
N GLN A 731 -24.68 40.15 -3.89
CA GLN A 731 -25.17 40.11 -2.51
C GLN A 731 -24.49 41.16 -1.61
N LYS A 732 -23.17 41.36 -1.75
CA LYS A 732 -22.44 42.44 -1.07
C LYS A 732 -22.99 43.81 -1.45
N LEU A 733 -23.22 44.05 -2.74
CA LEU A 733 -23.78 45.31 -3.24
C LEU A 733 -25.21 45.56 -2.74
N LYS A 734 -26.05 44.52 -2.67
CA LYS A 734 -27.40 44.61 -2.05
C LYS A 734 -27.33 44.90 -0.55
N LYS A 735 -26.37 44.33 0.19
CA LYS A 735 -26.15 44.63 1.62
C LYS A 735 -25.65 46.06 1.83
N MET A 736 -24.78 46.58 0.97
CA MET A 736 -24.33 47.98 1.01
C MET A 736 -25.47 48.95 0.72
N LYS A 737 -26.29 48.69 -0.32
CA LYS A 737 -27.46 49.52 -0.64
C LYS A 737 -28.53 49.50 0.46
N ARG A 738 -28.67 48.41 1.22
CA ARG A 738 -29.56 48.37 2.40
C ARG A 738 -29.02 49.16 3.59
N LYS A 739 -27.68 49.26 3.74
CA LYS A 739 -27.04 50.08 4.78
C LYS A 739 -27.02 51.58 4.47
N SER A 740 -27.23 51.98 3.21
CA SER A 740 -27.29 53.39 2.80
C SER A 740 -28.71 53.97 2.78
N VAL A 741 -29.73 53.15 3.10
CA VAL A 741 -31.16 53.53 3.14
C VAL A 741 -31.70 53.48 4.58
N LEU A 742 -30.87 53.07 5.53
CA LEU A 742 -31.01 53.27 6.98
C LEU A 742 -30.10 54.43 7.38
#